data_AF-A0A963WA73-F1
#
_entry.id   AF-A0A963WA73-F1
#
_cell.length_a   1.000
_cell.length_b   1.000
_cell.length_c   1.000
_cell.angle_alpha   90.00
_cell.angle_beta   90.00
_cell.angle_gamma   90.00
#
_symmetry.space_group_name_H-M   'P 1'
#
loop_
_entity.id
_entity.type
_entity.pdbx_description
1 polymer ?
#
loop_
_entity_poly.entity_id
_entity_poly.type
_entity_poly.pdbx_seq_one_letter_code
_entity_poly.pdbx_strand_id
1 'polypeptide(L)'
;MAQEPQRVQVAIVGSGPAGLSAAARAAQRGMAHVLLEKTDHLSDTIFKYQKGKHVMATPSNLVLRSDCDFEAGKREVILGKWDDQAAEYKINVKYKAEVKAIRGTGPAIPGSVHQIVIRGRDGSKSTKDVQRHEAPYEIELTNGEKLIADNVILAIGTQGNPNLMRCPGKDLPHVQYQLDDPTEYVDEHIVIVGTGDAGIENARGLAEDPAQRNVVSILNRGTDFPTAKDANVKALQADHDAGKLTIRLESETKEIEPGWITLTTRDGEERIRCDRIIARIGSAPPRMFVEECGIAFTSEDRGAFPQLTPTFESTSPGIFVIGALAGYPLIKHCMNQGYDVIEFIGGNTELKPADEPIMVEKFKALPGQRSTEEWLEFLRSNVTILNGMNPLQMREFMLESEAKFFRKGETIFERNAPGSSLFGIASGSVAVQVNPADPSITIPIGTGSIFGEVGLISGRPRGATVLAAEDTVVVEISRLAALKLQSQVPTAKKAIERISTERQLLQMFGSGLTPDDIREVVDTSRIMRVAAGETILNEGDEGQDIYVIRLGSMVVEKSIGGHPVFLSYLPAGSYVGEMALIDGGRRTATVRAAIKSEVIHIDGAAFKKVLDAHPKLLERARKDMESRRQINAFIESQKDSFEGAVDMYSKTAQFLIDKGLGEATDALLIDETLCVGCDNCEKACADSHEGLSRLNREAGTSFANLHVPTSCRHCEHPHCMADCPPNAIKRGPDGEVFINETCIGCGNCQRNCPYGVIRLDAKPLPKPSLMSWLFFGNGPGPGEAPYKWRKKQAEAAGLEQAKLAIKCDMCKGIKGGPACVRACPTGAAIRVSPEKFLTFTKLTEDVD
;
A
#
# COMPACT_ATOMS: atom_id res chain seq x y z
N MET A 1 -23.47 23.39 -52.72
CA MET A 1 -23.49 21.91 -52.66
C MET A 1 -22.76 21.51 -51.41
N ALA A 2 -23.42 20.82 -50.46
CA ALA A 2 -22.73 20.31 -49.28
C ALA A 2 -21.73 19.24 -49.74
N GLN A 3 -20.46 19.42 -49.37
CA GLN A 3 -19.39 18.48 -49.69
C GLN A 3 -19.73 17.15 -48.98
N GLU A 4 -19.81 16.04 -49.71
CA GLU A 4 -20.06 14.74 -49.09
C GLU A 4 -18.96 14.44 -48.06
N PRO A 5 -19.31 13.99 -46.85
CA PRO A 5 -18.34 13.74 -45.79
C PRO A 5 -17.35 12.66 -46.23
N GLN A 6 -16.06 12.89 -45.94
CA GLN A 6 -14.98 11.94 -46.25
C GLN A 6 -15.30 10.57 -45.65
N ARG A 7 -15.27 9.52 -46.48
CA ARG A 7 -15.48 8.13 -46.04
C ARG A 7 -14.16 7.35 -46.00
N VAL A 8 -13.91 6.63 -44.90
CA VAL A 8 -12.73 5.77 -44.70
C VAL A 8 -13.14 4.39 -44.19
N GLN A 9 -12.28 3.39 -44.34
CA GLN A 9 -12.49 2.06 -43.75
C GLN A 9 -12.27 2.09 -42.23
N VAL A 10 -11.28 2.86 -41.76
CA VAL A 10 -10.90 2.94 -40.35
C VAL A 10 -10.62 4.37 -39.93
N ALA A 11 -11.34 4.87 -38.93
CA ALA A 11 -11.00 6.11 -38.24
C ALA A 11 -10.37 5.81 -36.88
N ILE A 12 -9.19 6.37 -36.61
CA ILE A 12 -8.44 6.17 -35.37
C ILE A 12 -8.47 7.46 -34.58
N VAL A 13 -9.00 7.43 -33.37
CA VAL A 13 -9.17 8.61 -32.52
C VAL A 13 -8.08 8.65 -31.45
N GLY A 14 -7.18 9.63 -31.55
CA GLY A 14 -6.05 9.85 -30.66
C GLY A 14 -4.73 9.28 -31.20
N SER A 15 -3.69 10.12 -31.25
CA SER A 15 -2.36 9.76 -31.80
C SER A 15 -1.34 9.31 -30.75
N GLY A 16 -1.80 8.85 -29.58
CA GLY A 16 -0.91 8.18 -28.63
C GLY A 16 -0.29 6.90 -29.21
N PRO A 17 0.62 6.23 -28.48
CA PRO A 17 1.39 5.10 -29.02
C PRO A 17 0.54 3.99 -29.67
N ALA A 18 -0.62 3.69 -29.08
CA ALA A 18 -1.56 2.71 -29.63
C ALA A 18 -2.16 3.17 -30.97
N GLY A 19 -2.64 4.41 -31.02
CA GLY A 19 -3.27 4.97 -32.22
C GLY A 19 -2.27 5.19 -33.35
N LEU A 20 -1.06 5.63 -33.03
CA LEU A 20 0.02 5.75 -34.00
C LEU A 20 0.38 4.40 -34.59
N SER A 21 0.54 3.36 -33.75
CA SER A 21 0.79 2.00 -34.24
C SER A 21 -0.34 1.45 -35.10
N ALA A 22 -1.61 1.72 -34.74
CA ALA A 22 -2.74 1.33 -35.57
C ALA A 22 -2.73 2.04 -36.92
N ALA A 23 -2.41 3.34 -36.93
CA ALA A 23 -2.39 4.12 -38.15
C ALA A 23 -1.23 3.70 -39.06
N ALA A 24 -0.05 3.44 -38.49
CA ALA A 24 1.10 2.88 -39.20
C ALA A 24 0.74 1.54 -39.84
N ARG A 25 0.10 0.64 -39.08
CA ARG A 25 -0.28 -0.68 -39.60
C ARG A 25 -1.33 -0.60 -40.69
N ALA A 26 -2.33 0.27 -40.53
CA ALA A 26 -3.34 0.54 -41.55
C ALA A 26 -2.71 1.06 -42.86
N ALA A 27 -1.72 1.95 -42.75
CA ALA A 27 -0.96 2.45 -43.89
C ALA A 27 -0.17 1.34 -44.60
N GLN A 28 0.54 0.50 -43.83
CA GLN A 28 1.29 -0.65 -44.37
C GLN A 28 0.40 -1.69 -45.05
N ARG A 29 -0.84 -1.84 -44.59
CA ARG A 29 -1.87 -2.70 -45.21
C ARG A 29 -2.59 -2.04 -46.39
N GLY A 30 -2.31 -0.76 -46.68
CA GLY A 30 -3.00 0.00 -47.74
C GLY A 30 -4.47 0.28 -47.45
N MET A 31 -4.90 0.23 -46.19
CA MET A 31 -6.28 0.50 -45.79
C MET A 31 -6.57 2.00 -45.86
N ALA A 32 -7.75 2.38 -46.36
CA ALA A 32 -8.20 3.77 -46.32
C ALA A 32 -8.48 4.16 -44.86
N HIS A 33 -7.61 4.98 -44.27
CA HIS A 33 -7.68 5.33 -42.85
C HIS A 33 -7.51 6.83 -42.61
N VAL A 34 -7.87 7.29 -41.41
CA VAL A 34 -7.53 8.62 -40.88
C VAL A 34 -7.20 8.53 -39.40
N LEU A 35 -6.11 9.16 -38.98
CA LEU A 35 -5.72 9.36 -37.58
C LEU A 35 -6.12 10.77 -37.15
N LEU A 36 -7.03 10.88 -36.18
CA LEU A 36 -7.55 12.15 -35.66
C LEU A 36 -6.80 12.52 -34.37
N GLU A 37 -6.12 13.66 -34.38
CA GLU A 37 -5.43 14.21 -33.22
C GLU A 37 -5.98 15.59 -32.87
N LYS A 38 -6.32 15.81 -31.59
CA LYS A 38 -6.89 17.07 -31.11
C LYS A 38 -5.86 18.20 -31.08
N THR A 39 -4.58 17.89 -30.94
CA THR A 39 -3.49 18.88 -30.94
C THR A 39 -2.89 19.06 -32.34
N ASP A 40 -1.89 19.93 -32.43
CA ASP A 40 -1.13 20.24 -33.64
C ASP A 40 0.13 19.38 -33.83
N HIS A 41 0.31 18.35 -33.01
CA HIS A 41 1.46 17.45 -33.00
C HIS A 41 1.03 16.04 -32.60
N LEU A 42 1.81 15.01 -32.94
CA LEU A 42 1.49 13.62 -32.58
C LEU A 42 1.82 13.30 -31.12
N SER A 43 1.18 12.27 -30.57
CA SER A 43 1.53 11.68 -29.28
C SER A 43 1.49 12.66 -28.09
N ASP A 44 0.47 13.54 -28.03
CA ASP A 44 0.29 14.60 -27.02
C ASP A 44 0.53 14.14 -25.56
N THR A 45 0.15 12.89 -25.22
CA THR A 45 0.41 12.35 -23.88
C THR A 45 1.89 12.26 -23.54
N ILE A 46 2.72 11.81 -24.48
CA ILE A 46 4.18 11.70 -24.30
C ILE A 46 4.83 13.06 -24.55
N PHE A 47 4.29 13.88 -25.45
CA PHE A 47 4.71 15.27 -25.61
C PHE A 47 4.63 16.05 -24.29
N LYS A 48 3.53 15.88 -23.54
CA LYS A 48 3.32 16.47 -22.20
C LYS A 48 4.09 15.82 -21.06
N TYR A 49 4.91 14.80 -21.33
CA TYR A 49 5.87 14.38 -20.32
C TYR A 49 6.88 15.48 -20.08
N GLN A 50 7.43 15.56 -18.87
CA GLN A 50 8.46 16.56 -18.59
C GLN A 50 9.62 16.48 -19.57
N LYS A 51 10.21 17.63 -19.89
CA LYS A 51 11.36 17.73 -20.77
C LYS A 51 12.54 16.88 -20.29
N GLY A 52 13.19 16.19 -21.24
CA GLY A 52 14.32 15.31 -20.97
C GLY A 52 13.96 14.00 -20.25
N LYS A 53 12.67 13.72 -20.00
CA LYS A 53 12.24 12.46 -19.38
C LYS A 53 12.76 11.26 -20.15
N HIS A 54 13.31 10.29 -19.42
CA HIS A 54 13.63 8.98 -19.96
C HIS A 54 12.37 8.10 -19.95
N VAL A 55 11.92 7.69 -21.13
CA VAL A 55 10.73 6.85 -21.30
C VAL A 55 11.16 5.40 -21.42
N MET A 56 10.61 4.55 -20.57
CA MET A 56 10.99 3.13 -20.47
C MET A 56 10.17 2.23 -21.41
N ALA A 57 10.84 1.31 -22.09
CA ALA A 57 10.21 0.28 -22.93
C ALA A 57 9.96 -1.04 -22.16
N THR A 58 9.02 -1.01 -21.21
CA THR A 58 8.66 -2.17 -20.38
C THR A 58 7.38 -2.87 -20.87
N PRO A 59 7.28 -4.21 -20.72
CA PRO A 59 8.32 -5.12 -20.21
C PRO A 59 9.34 -5.47 -21.30
N SER A 60 10.60 -5.69 -20.91
CA SER A 60 11.73 -5.87 -21.83
C SER A 60 11.64 -7.16 -22.65
N ASN A 61 11.03 -8.21 -22.09
CA ASN A 61 10.85 -9.53 -22.70
C ASN A 61 9.68 -9.62 -23.69
N LEU A 62 8.80 -8.60 -23.75
CA LEU A 62 7.71 -8.57 -24.73
C LEU A 62 8.26 -8.16 -26.10
N VAL A 63 7.92 -8.89 -27.16
CA VAL A 63 8.29 -8.50 -28.52
C VAL A 63 7.44 -7.31 -28.98
N LEU A 64 8.06 -6.30 -29.59
CA LEU A 64 7.34 -5.19 -30.23
C LEU A 64 6.98 -5.61 -31.67
N ARG A 65 5.70 -5.54 -32.02
CA ARG A 65 5.16 -5.87 -33.36
C ARG A 65 4.82 -4.64 -34.20
N SER A 66 4.66 -3.49 -33.54
CA SER A 66 4.36 -2.22 -34.19
C SER A 66 5.33 -1.94 -35.32
N ASP A 67 4.82 -1.39 -36.43
CA ASP A 67 5.67 -0.86 -37.49
C ASP A 67 6.43 0.39 -37.03
N CYS A 68 5.93 1.10 -36.00
CA CYS A 68 6.67 2.18 -35.35
C CYS A 68 7.64 1.62 -34.30
N ASP A 69 8.89 2.05 -34.36
CA ASP A 69 9.91 1.57 -33.44
C ASP A 69 9.73 2.18 -32.05
N PHE A 70 10.06 1.40 -31.02
CA PHE A 70 10.08 1.91 -29.65
C PHE A 70 11.10 1.19 -28.79
N GLU A 71 12.09 1.95 -28.35
CA GLU A 71 13.11 1.56 -27.38
C GLU A 71 13.17 2.58 -26.25
N ALA A 72 13.76 2.20 -25.12
CA ALA A 72 13.92 3.11 -24.00
C ALA A 72 14.85 4.28 -24.40
N GLY A 73 14.43 5.51 -24.11
CA GLY A 73 15.13 6.69 -24.62
C GLY A 73 14.59 8.00 -24.07
N LYS A 74 15.23 9.11 -24.43
CA LYS A 74 14.72 10.45 -24.09
C LYS A 74 13.42 10.73 -24.86
N ARG A 75 12.46 11.37 -24.20
CA ARG A 75 11.16 11.80 -24.76
C ARG A 75 11.30 12.39 -26.16
N GLU A 76 12.20 13.35 -26.34
CA GLU A 76 12.37 14.10 -27.59
C GLU A 76 12.86 13.20 -28.73
N VAL A 77 13.74 12.25 -28.44
CA VAL A 77 14.27 11.30 -29.43
C VAL A 77 13.17 10.35 -29.90
N ILE A 78 12.34 9.89 -28.97
CA ILE A 78 11.21 9.00 -29.29
C ILE A 78 10.17 9.73 -30.14
N LEU A 79 9.78 10.95 -29.74
CA LEU A 79 8.81 11.75 -30.49
C LEU A 79 9.32 12.07 -31.91
N GLY A 80 10.57 12.52 -32.04
CA GLY A 80 11.16 12.80 -33.36
C GLY A 80 11.19 11.56 -34.26
N LYS A 81 11.57 10.40 -33.71
CA LYS A 81 11.56 9.14 -34.46
C LYS A 81 10.16 8.76 -34.95
N TRP A 82 9.14 8.95 -34.10
CA TRP A 82 7.75 8.67 -34.47
C TRP A 82 7.21 9.65 -35.51
N ASP A 83 7.59 10.92 -35.46
CA ASP A 83 7.24 11.91 -36.48
C ASP A 83 7.85 11.52 -37.84
N ASP A 84 9.14 11.14 -37.85
CA ASP A 84 9.84 10.68 -39.06
C ASP A 84 9.17 9.41 -39.65
N GLN A 85 8.88 8.41 -38.81
CA GLN A 85 8.22 7.18 -39.24
C GLN A 85 6.78 7.40 -39.71
N ALA A 86 6.04 8.31 -39.06
CA ALA A 86 4.68 8.65 -39.50
C ALA A 86 4.69 9.27 -40.91
N ALA A 87 5.68 10.11 -41.22
CA ALA A 87 5.88 10.67 -42.54
C ALA A 87 6.35 9.59 -43.55
N GLU A 88 7.30 8.73 -43.17
CA GLU A 88 7.82 7.64 -44.01
C GLU A 88 6.71 6.68 -44.44
N TYR A 89 5.87 6.26 -43.49
CA TYR A 89 4.76 5.34 -43.73
C TYR A 89 3.53 6.02 -44.34
N LYS A 90 3.58 7.34 -44.55
CA LYS A 90 2.49 8.15 -45.13
C LYS A 90 1.19 7.98 -44.35
N ILE A 91 1.27 8.00 -43.02
CA ILE A 91 0.09 7.94 -42.16
C ILE A 91 -0.80 9.15 -42.47
N ASN A 92 -2.08 8.90 -42.72
CA ASN A 92 -3.04 9.98 -42.98
C ASN A 92 -3.49 10.61 -41.65
N VAL A 93 -2.85 11.70 -41.25
CA VAL A 93 -3.13 12.40 -39.98
C VAL A 93 -3.94 13.68 -40.21
N LYS A 94 -4.96 13.89 -39.38
CA LYS A 94 -5.70 15.14 -39.26
C LYS A 94 -5.47 15.75 -37.87
N TYR A 95 -4.69 16.83 -37.84
CA TYR A 95 -4.43 17.62 -36.63
C TYR A 95 -5.58 18.57 -36.29
N LYS A 96 -5.62 19.05 -35.05
CA LYS A 96 -6.66 19.93 -34.51
C LYS A 96 -8.08 19.37 -34.75
N ALA A 97 -8.19 18.05 -34.70
CA ALA A 97 -9.39 17.27 -34.97
C ALA A 97 -9.89 16.59 -33.69
N GLU A 98 -10.37 17.39 -32.74
CA GLU A 98 -10.99 16.85 -31.53
C GLU A 98 -12.36 16.25 -31.85
N VAL A 99 -12.55 14.97 -31.52
CA VAL A 99 -13.81 14.26 -31.72
C VAL A 99 -14.80 14.64 -30.63
N LYS A 100 -15.97 15.10 -31.05
CA LYS A 100 -17.09 15.49 -30.18
C LYS A 100 -18.10 14.38 -29.99
N ALA A 101 -18.43 13.64 -31.05
CA ALA A 101 -19.41 12.56 -31.00
C ALA A 101 -19.13 11.49 -32.07
N ILE A 102 -19.53 10.26 -31.78
CA ILE A 102 -19.48 9.12 -32.70
C ILE A 102 -20.86 8.46 -32.68
N ARG A 103 -21.49 8.31 -33.85
CA ARG A 103 -22.86 7.78 -33.97
C ARG A 103 -22.94 6.80 -35.12
N GLY A 104 -23.48 5.61 -34.87
CA GLY A 104 -23.83 4.68 -35.95
C GLY A 104 -24.93 5.28 -36.82
N THR A 105 -24.79 5.15 -38.13
CA THR A 105 -25.76 5.63 -39.14
C THR A 105 -26.53 4.50 -39.80
N GLY A 106 -26.17 3.25 -39.50
CA GLY A 106 -26.90 2.07 -39.92
C GLY A 106 -28.19 1.81 -39.12
N PRO A 107 -28.83 0.67 -39.36
CA PRO A 107 -30.03 0.24 -38.63
C PRO A 107 -29.80 0.22 -37.11
N ALA A 108 -30.86 0.46 -36.35
CA ALA A 108 -30.84 0.30 -34.91
C ALA A 108 -30.66 -1.19 -34.56
N ILE A 109 -29.71 -1.52 -33.68
CA ILE A 109 -29.48 -2.89 -33.24
C ILE A 109 -30.59 -3.28 -32.25
N PRO A 110 -31.42 -4.30 -32.54
CA PRO A 110 -32.54 -4.66 -31.67
C PRO A 110 -32.10 -5.04 -30.25
N GLY A 111 -32.79 -4.53 -29.23
CA GLY A 111 -32.50 -4.84 -27.82
C GLY A 111 -31.22 -4.22 -27.25
N SER A 112 -30.54 -3.35 -28.01
CA SER A 112 -29.26 -2.75 -27.61
C SER A 112 -29.36 -1.43 -26.85
N VAL A 113 -30.57 -1.07 -26.38
CA VAL A 113 -30.76 0.13 -25.55
C VAL A 113 -30.04 -0.11 -24.22
N HIS A 114 -29.01 0.69 -23.93
CA HIS A 114 -28.38 0.70 -22.62
C HIS A 114 -28.57 2.06 -21.96
N GLN A 115 -28.71 2.02 -20.63
CA GLN A 115 -28.95 3.21 -19.83
C GLN A 115 -27.64 3.75 -19.27
N ILE A 116 -27.38 5.03 -19.52
CA ILE A 116 -26.24 5.77 -18.98
C ILE A 116 -26.69 6.43 -17.69
N VAL A 117 -25.96 6.17 -16.59
CA VAL A 117 -26.19 6.84 -15.31
C VAL A 117 -25.32 8.09 -15.23
N ILE A 118 -25.94 9.25 -15.27
CA ILE A 118 -25.30 10.55 -15.11
C ILE A 118 -25.34 10.91 -13.63
N ARG A 119 -24.17 11.15 -13.03
CA ARG A 119 -24.05 11.53 -11.61
C ARG A 119 -23.69 13.02 -11.51
N GLY A 120 -24.55 13.80 -10.87
CA GLY A 120 -24.30 15.20 -10.53
C GLY A 120 -23.20 15.34 -9.47
N ARG A 121 -22.55 16.50 -9.41
CA ARG A 121 -21.51 16.81 -8.39
C ARG A 121 -22.09 16.87 -6.97
N ASP A 122 -23.39 17.07 -6.84
CA ASP A 122 -24.18 17.05 -5.61
C ASP A 122 -24.62 15.63 -5.18
N GLY A 123 -24.24 14.59 -5.94
CA GLY A 123 -24.65 13.20 -5.70
C GLY A 123 -25.99 12.83 -6.33
N SER A 124 -26.66 13.74 -7.04
CA SER A 124 -27.87 13.43 -7.81
C SER A 124 -27.57 12.40 -8.91
N LYS A 125 -28.56 11.57 -9.25
CA LYS A 125 -28.48 10.58 -10.33
C LYS A 125 -29.59 10.84 -11.33
N SER A 126 -29.25 10.92 -12.62
CA SER A 126 -30.20 10.89 -13.72
C SER A 126 -29.79 9.81 -14.72
N THR A 127 -30.73 9.39 -15.56
CA THR A 127 -30.50 8.31 -16.53
C THR A 127 -30.81 8.80 -17.94
N LYS A 128 -30.00 8.34 -18.90
CA LYS A 128 -30.17 8.63 -20.34
C LYS A 128 -30.04 7.34 -21.13
N ASP A 129 -31.06 7.01 -21.91
CA ASP A 129 -31.04 5.81 -22.74
C ASP A 129 -30.30 6.09 -24.06
N VAL A 130 -29.45 5.15 -24.48
CA VAL A 130 -28.71 5.22 -25.74
C VAL A 130 -29.00 3.97 -26.56
N GLN A 131 -29.60 4.18 -27.74
CA GLN A 131 -29.81 3.15 -28.75
C GLN A 131 -28.54 3.00 -29.59
N ARG A 132 -28.04 1.77 -29.76
CA ARG A 132 -26.90 1.50 -30.65
C ARG A 132 -27.38 1.31 -32.08
N HIS A 133 -26.56 1.75 -33.01
CA HIS A 133 -26.77 1.66 -34.45
C HIS A 133 -25.57 1.00 -35.10
N GLU A 134 -25.79 0.25 -36.16
CA GLU A 134 -24.71 -0.42 -36.91
C GLU A 134 -23.83 0.60 -37.67
N ALA A 135 -22.67 0.13 -38.09
CA ALA A 135 -21.81 0.82 -39.04
C ALA A 135 -22.57 1.17 -40.34
N PRO A 136 -22.16 2.23 -41.08
CA PRO A 136 -20.99 3.06 -40.83
C PRO A 136 -21.24 4.12 -39.75
N TYR A 137 -20.16 4.64 -39.19
CA TYR A 137 -20.16 5.61 -38.11
C TYR A 137 -19.93 7.03 -38.62
N GLU A 138 -20.80 7.97 -38.25
CA GLU A 138 -20.56 9.41 -38.39
C GLU A 138 -19.76 9.90 -37.18
N ILE A 139 -18.61 10.54 -37.45
CA ILE A 139 -17.74 11.14 -36.45
C ILE A 139 -17.83 12.66 -36.62
N GLU A 140 -18.33 13.34 -35.59
CA GLU A 140 -18.44 14.80 -35.52
C GLU A 140 -17.24 15.39 -34.78
N LEU A 141 -16.55 16.34 -35.39
CA LEU A 141 -15.45 17.08 -34.78
C LEU A 141 -15.96 18.34 -34.08
N THR A 142 -15.20 18.87 -33.12
CA THR A 142 -15.57 20.10 -32.38
C THR A 142 -15.67 21.34 -33.27
N ASN A 143 -14.97 21.36 -34.41
CA ASN A 143 -15.05 22.41 -35.43
C ASN A 143 -16.28 22.29 -36.35
N GLY A 144 -17.14 21.27 -36.15
CA GLY A 144 -18.36 21.03 -36.93
C GLY A 144 -18.17 20.17 -38.18
N GLU A 145 -16.94 19.79 -38.54
CA GLU A 145 -16.67 18.87 -39.64
C GLU A 145 -17.15 17.44 -39.30
N LYS A 146 -17.59 16.71 -40.32
CA LYS A 146 -18.08 15.33 -40.22
C LYS A 146 -17.34 14.40 -41.17
N LEU A 147 -17.10 13.18 -40.73
CA LEU A 147 -16.51 12.10 -41.52
C LEU A 147 -17.24 10.77 -41.26
N ILE A 148 -17.20 9.87 -42.22
CA ILE A 148 -17.83 8.55 -42.17
C ILE A 148 -16.75 7.47 -42.10
N ALA A 149 -16.89 6.51 -41.19
CA ALA A 149 -15.96 5.39 -41.06
C ALA A 149 -16.69 4.05 -40.96
N ASP A 150 -16.20 3.01 -41.65
CA ASP A 150 -16.78 1.67 -41.50
C ASP A 150 -16.43 1.07 -40.12
N ASN A 151 -15.22 1.34 -39.63
CA ASN A 151 -14.76 0.96 -38.28
C ASN A 151 -14.15 2.16 -37.56
N VAL A 152 -14.27 2.18 -36.23
CA VAL A 152 -13.68 3.22 -35.36
C VAL A 152 -12.77 2.58 -34.32
N ILE A 153 -11.55 3.11 -34.17
CA ILE A 153 -10.60 2.69 -33.14
C ILE A 153 -10.44 3.84 -32.14
N LEU A 154 -10.87 3.63 -30.89
CA LEU A 154 -10.66 4.57 -29.79
C LEU A 154 -9.31 4.31 -29.13
N ALA A 155 -8.33 5.17 -29.42
CA ALA A 155 -6.97 5.17 -28.87
C ALA A 155 -6.69 6.41 -28.00
N ILE A 156 -7.73 6.94 -27.35
CA ILE A 156 -7.74 8.24 -26.63
C ILE A 156 -7.05 8.20 -25.26
N GLY A 157 -6.72 7.01 -24.75
CA GLY A 157 -6.13 6.82 -23.43
C GLY A 157 -6.99 7.36 -22.28
N THR A 158 -6.35 7.67 -21.14
CA THR A 158 -7.03 8.23 -19.96
C THR A 158 -6.42 9.56 -19.49
N GLN A 159 -5.21 9.90 -19.93
CA GLN A 159 -4.42 11.03 -19.39
C GLN A 159 -5.04 12.41 -19.67
N GLY A 160 -5.92 12.52 -20.67
CA GLY A 160 -6.70 13.74 -20.93
C GLY A 160 -7.73 14.09 -19.84
N ASN A 161 -7.97 13.18 -18.89
CA ASN A 161 -8.95 13.34 -17.81
C ASN A 161 -8.31 13.07 -16.43
N PRO A 162 -7.45 13.98 -15.93
CA PRO A 162 -6.72 13.79 -14.68
C PRO A 162 -7.66 13.75 -13.47
N ASN A 163 -7.27 13.01 -12.44
CA ASN A 163 -7.92 13.06 -11.15
C ASN A 163 -7.64 14.42 -10.49
N LEU A 164 -8.69 15.04 -9.94
CA LEU A 164 -8.58 16.33 -9.26
C LEU A 164 -8.41 16.13 -7.75
N MET A 165 -7.66 17.04 -7.12
CA MET A 165 -7.51 17.09 -5.66
C MET A 165 -8.88 17.30 -4.99
N ARG A 166 -9.04 16.78 -3.77
CA ARG A 166 -10.31 16.81 -3.02
C ARG A 166 -10.13 17.43 -1.65
N CYS A 167 -9.59 18.64 -1.62
CA CYS A 167 -9.39 19.42 -0.39
C CYS A 167 -9.78 20.89 -0.64
N PRO A 168 -10.08 21.65 0.43
CA PRO A 168 -10.16 23.11 0.34
C PRO A 168 -8.88 23.69 -0.29
N GLY A 169 -9.03 24.69 -1.16
CA GLY A 169 -7.91 25.34 -1.85
C GLY A 169 -7.41 24.63 -3.12
N LYS A 170 -8.02 23.52 -3.54
CA LYS A 170 -7.64 22.76 -4.75
C LYS A 170 -7.63 23.54 -6.08
N ASP A 171 -8.35 24.66 -6.15
CA ASP A 171 -8.51 25.49 -7.36
C ASP A 171 -7.58 26.72 -7.34
N LEU A 172 -6.68 26.81 -6.35
CA LEU A 172 -5.72 27.91 -6.27
C LEU A 172 -4.72 27.88 -7.45
N PRO A 173 -4.27 29.04 -7.97
CA PRO A 173 -3.44 29.11 -9.18
C PRO A 173 -2.11 28.36 -9.13
N HIS A 174 -1.57 28.12 -7.93
CA HIS A 174 -0.30 27.41 -7.73
C HIS A 174 -0.47 25.88 -7.67
N VAL A 175 -1.70 25.37 -7.84
CA VAL A 175 -2.00 23.94 -7.99
C VAL A 175 -2.00 23.57 -9.46
N GLN A 176 -1.01 22.80 -9.88
CA GLN A 176 -0.83 22.33 -11.26
C GLN A 176 -0.97 20.81 -11.31
N TYR A 177 -1.49 20.29 -12.43
CA TYR A 177 -1.65 18.83 -12.64
C TYR A 177 -0.64 18.26 -13.64
N GLN A 178 0.20 19.13 -14.19
CA GLN A 178 1.23 18.84 -15.18
C GLN A 178 2.51 19.61 -14.83
N LEU A 179 3.64 19.09 -15.28
CA LEU A 179 4.95 19.72 -15.16
C LEU A 179 5.66 19.55 -16.52
N ASP A 180 5.81 20.66 -17.24
CA ASP A 180 6.34 20.67 -18.60
C ASP A 180 7.87 20.70 -18.61
N ASP A 181 8.47 21.71 -17.97
CA ASP A 181 9.93 21.84 -17.84
C ASP A 181 10.31 22.06 -16.37
N PRO A 182 10.96 21.11 -15.70
CA PRO A 182 11.38 21.29 -14.31
C PRO A 182 12.42 22.40 -14.15
N THR A 183 13.12 22.80 -15.22
CA THR A 183 14.19 23.82 -15.18
C THR A 183 13.66 25.25 -15.05
N GLU A 184 12.36 25.46 -15.23
CA GLU A 184 11.72 26.79 -15.16
C GLU A 184 11.49 27.28 -13.72
N TYR A 185 11.59 26.39 -12.73
CA TYR A 185 11.27 26.70 -11.34
C TYR A 185 12.54 26.94 -10.52
N VAL A 186 12.61 28.07 -9.81
CA VAL A 186 13.81 28.47 -9.05
C VAL A 186 13.40 29.08 -7.70
N ASP A 187 14.07 28.65 -6.64
CA ASP A 187 13.93 29.12 -5.25
C ASP A 187 12.50 28.94 -4.68
N GLU A 188 11.82 27.84 -5.06
CA GLU A 188 10.46 27.54 -4.63
C GLU A 188 10.37 26.32 -3.69
N HIS A 189 9.42 26.35 -2.77
CA HIS A 189 8.96 25.18 -2.02
C HIS A 189 7.88 24.42 -2.81
N ILE A 190 8.25 23.29 -3.39
CA ILE A 190 7.38 22.54 -4.31
C ILE A 190 6.94 21.22 -3.68
N VAL A 191 5.63 21.00 -3.62
CA VAL A 191 5.04 19.77 -3.09
C VAL A 191 4.42 18.95 -4.23
N ILE A 192 4.95 17.75 -4.43
CA ILE A 192 4.42 16.78 -5.38
C ILE A 192 3.40 15.91 -4.65
N VAL A 193 2.16 15.90 -5.15
CA VAL A 193 1.08 15.07 -4.61
C VAL A 193 0.87 13.88 -5.55
N GLY A 194 1.27 12.69 -5.11
CA GLY A 194 1.16 11.45 -5.88
C GLY A 194 2.52 10.86 -6.23
N THR A 195 2.63 9.55 -6.02
CA THR A 195 3.88 8.78 -6.01
C THR A 195 3.95 7.71 -7.09
N GLY A 196 3.13 7.82 -8.14
CA GLY A 196 3.33 7.04 -9.36
C GLY A 196 4.58 7.50 -10.11
N ASP A 197 5.00 6.75 -11.13
CA ASP A 197 6.24 7.03 -11.90
C ASP A 197 6.39 8.51 -12.29
N ALA A 198 5.32 9.12 -12.80
CA ALA A 198 5.37 10.52 -13.22
C ALA A 198 5.58 11.50 -12.05
N GLY A 199 5.00 11.24 -10.88
CA GLY A 199 5.22 12.07 -9.69
C GLY A 199 6.66 11.96 -9.19
N ILE A 200 7.20 10.73 -9.17
CA ILE A 200 8.60 10.48 -8.81
C ILE A 200 9.55 11.20 -9.75
N GLU A 201 9.37 11.05 -11.06
CA GLU A 201 10.21 11.70 -12.07
C GLU A 201 10.11 13.24 -12.00
N ASN A 202 8.92 13.78 -11.74
CA ASN A 202 8.73 15.22 -11.53
C ASN A 202 9.47 15.72 -10.29
N ALA A 203 9.37 15.02 -9.16
CA ALA A 203 10.08 15.38 -7.95
C ALA A 203 11.60 15.36 -8.15
N ARG A 204 12.12 14.33 -8.82
CA ARG A 204 13.55 14.22 -9.15
C ARG A 204 14.00 15.31 -10.11
N GLY A 205 13.22 15.57 -11.17
CA GLY A 205 13.53 16.61 -12.15
C GLY A 205 13.64 18.00 -11.51
N LEU A 206 12.75 18.33 -10.58
CA LEU A 206 12.76 19.61 -9.85
C LEU A 206 13.90 19.73 -8.83
N ALA A 207 14.47 18.61 -8.40
CA ALA A 207 15.55 18.50 -7.43
C ALA A 207 16.92 18.18 -8.06
N GLU A 208 16.98 18.07 -9.39
CA GLU A 208 18.18 17.60 -10.10
C GLU A 208 19.30 18.65 -10.09
N ASP A 209 18.98 19.92 -10.32
CA ASP A 209 19.94 21.01 -10.38
C ASP A 209 19.97 21.82 -9.06
N PRO A 210 21.05 21.71 -8.26
CA PRO A 210 21.20 22.49 -7.03
C PRO A 210 21.17 24.01 -7.23
N ALA A 211 21.51 24.49 -8.44
CA ALA A 211 21.48 25.92 -8.74
C ALA A 211 20.05 26.48 -8.75
N GLN A 212 19.04 25.64 -8.99
CA GLN A 212 17.63 26.05 -8.90
C GLN A 212 17.18 26.30 -7.46
N ARG A 213 17.88 25.77 -6.45
CA ARG A 213 17.56 25.98 -5.02
C ARG A 213 16.12 25.64 -4.62
N ASN A 214 15.46 24.75 -5.35
CA ASN A 214 14.11 24.30 -5.01
C ASN A 214 14.13 23.41 -3.75
N VAL A 215 13.12 23.56 -2.89
CA VAL A 215 12.87 22.66 -1.76
C VAL A 215 11.73 21.72 -2.14
N VAL A 216 12.08 20.49 -2.49
CA VAL A 216 11.13 19.54 -3.07
C VAL A 216 10.66 18.52 -2.02
N SER A 217 9.35 18.38 -1.86
CA SER A 217 8.72 17.32 -1.05
C SER A 217 7.75 16.49 -1.89
N ILE A 218 7.76 15.17 -1.75
CA ILE A 218 6.78 14.27 -2.39
C ILE A 218 5.94 13.56 -1.34
N LEU A 219 4.61 13.55 -1.53
CA LEU A 219 3.65 12.98 -0.58
C LEU A 219 3.19 11.60 -1.03
N ASN A 220 3.39 10.60 -0.17
CA ASN A 220 2.82 9.26 -0.28
C ASN A 220 1.79 9.02 0.81
N ARG A 221 0.63 8.43 0.47
CA ARG A 221 -0.43 8.14 1.47
C ARG A 221 -0.16 6.88 2.28
N GLY A 222 0.63 5.97 1.73
CA GLY A 222 1.05 4.74 2.38
C GLY A 222 2.55 4.72 2.64
N THR A 223 3.02 3.58 3.12
CA THR A 223 4.45 3.27 3.30
C THR A 223 5.08 2.74 2.01
N ASP A 224 4.28 2.10 1.14
CA ASP A 224 4.73 1.50 -0.12
C ASP A 224 4.40 2.38 -1.35
N PHE A 225 5.03 2.08 -2.48
CA PHE A 225 4.87 2.77 -3.77
C PHE A 225 4.22 1.85 -4.82
N PRO A 226 2.94 1.46 -4.65
CA PRO A 226 2.33 0.39 -5.46
C PRO A 226 2.11 0.74 -6.93
N THR A 227 2.14 2.02 -7.26
CA THR A 227 1.85 2.56 -8.61
C THR A 227 3.10 3.02 -9.34
N ALA A 228 4.30 2.77 -8.79
CA ALA A 228 5.58 3.13 -9.40
C ALA A 228 6.46 1.90 -9.61
N LYS A 229 7.35 2.00 -10.60
CA LYS A 229 8.35 0.97 -10.89
C LYS A 229 9.45 0.98 -9.83
N ASP A 230 9.91 -0.21 -9.46
CA ASP A 230 10.98 -0.41 -8.45
C ASP A 230 12.24 0.43 -8.74
N ALA A 231 12.65 0.55 -10.00
CA ALA A 231 13.79 1.38 -10.39
C ALA A 231 13.59 2.87 -10.05
N ASN A 232 12.39 3.41 -10.26
CA ASN A 232 12.06 4.79 -9.94
C ASN A 232 11.98 5.00 -8.42
N VAL A 233 11.42 4.04 -7.69
CA VAL A 233 11.37 4.08 -6.22
C VAL A 233 12.77 4.07 -5.61
N LYS A 234 13.67 3.20 -6.10
CA LYS A 234 15.07 3.16 -5.67
C LYS A 234 15.79 4.48 -5.94
N ALA A 235 15.57 5.08 -7.11
CA ALA A 235 16.16 6.36 -7.46
C ALA A 235 15.63 7.51 -6.57
N LEU A 236 14.32 7.53 -6.32
CA LEU A 236 13.70 8.49 -5.39
C LEU A 236 14.30 8.37 -3.99
N GLN A 237 14.44 7.15 -3.48
CA GLN A 237 15.03 6.90 -2.17
C GLN A 237 16.49 7.35 -2.11
N ALA A 238 17.27 7.11 -3.18
CA ALA A 238 18.65 7.57 -3.25
C ALA A 238 18.75 9.11 -3.23
N ASP A 239 17.86 9.81 -3.95
CA ASP A 239 17.83 11.28 -3.95
C ASP A 239 17.38 11.84 -2.59
N HIS A 240 16.48 11.14 -1.89
CA HIS A 240 16.11 11.47 -0.52
C HIS A 240 17.26 11.28 0.46
N ASP A 241 17.94 10.13 0.39
CA ASP A 241 19.09 9.80 1.24
C ASP A 241 20.25 10.79 1.00
N ALA A 242 20.38 11.30 -0.23
CA ALA A 242 21.34 12.34 -0.59
C ALA A 242 20.91 13.76 -0.15
N GLY A 243 19.72 13.93 0.42
CA GLY A 243 19.19 15.22 0.88
C GLY A 243 18.71 16.15 -0.24
N LYS A 244 18.54 15.65 -1.47
CA LYS A 244 18.06 16.47 -2.60
C LYS A 244 16.56 16.77 -2.52
N LEU A 245 15.78 15.85 -1.96
CA LEU A 245 14.34 15.97 -1.80
C LEU A 245 13.85 15.26 -0.53
N THR A 246 12.63 15.56 -0.10
CA THR A 246 12.01 14.92 1.08
C THR A 246 10.86 14.00 0.65
N ILE A 247 10.94 12.73 1.04
CA ILE A 247 9.81 11.78 0.91
C ILE A 247 8.98 11.85 2.19
N ARG A 248 7.69 12.15 2.06
CA ARG A 248 6.75 12.17 3.18
C ARG A 248 5.77 11.00 3.04
N LEU A 249 6.02 9.94 3.79
CA LEU A 249 5.15 8.76 3.86
C LEU A 249 3.94 9.03 4.76
N GLU A 250 2.89 8.23 4.60
CA GLU A 250 1.66 8.28 5.40
C GLU A 250 1.03 9.68 5.50
N SER A 251 1.20 10.51 4.47
CA SER A 251 0.82 11.92 4.45
C SER A 251 -0.28 12.18 3.42
N GLU A 252 -1.33 12.88 3.84
CA GLU A 252 -2.47 13.26 3.00
C GLU A 252 -2.70 14.78 3.05
N THR A 253 -3.17 15.38 1.96
CA THR A 253 -3.47 16.82 1.92
C THR A 253 -4.80 17.11 2.63
N LYS A 254 -4.77 17.92 3.68
CA LYS A 254 -5.96 18.40 4.40
C LYS A 254 -6.56 19.64 3.72
N GLU A 255 -5.73 20.66 3.51
CA GLU A 255 -6.13 21.95 2.91
C GLU A 255 -4.92 22.65 2.29
N ILE A 256 -5.21 23.57 1.36
CA ILE A 256 -4.22 24.37 0.64
C ILE A 256 -4.56 25.85 0.82
N GLU A 257 -3.55 26.64 1.16
CA GLU A 257 -3.64 28.08 1.31
C GLU A 257 -2.53 28.76 0.46
N PRO A 258 -2.63 30.07 0.17
CA PRO A 258 -1.52 30.77 -0.47
C PRO A 258 -0.21 30.65 0.33
N GLY A 259 0.79 29.99 -0.25
CA GLY A 259 2.12 29.79 0.35
C GLY A 259 2.23 28.64 1.35
N TRP A 260 1.14 27.90 1.61
CA TRP A 260 1.09 26.86 2.63
C TRP A 260 0.23 25.65 2.22
N ILE A 261 0.62 24.49 2.71
CA ILE A 261 -0.20 23.27 2.63
C ILE A 261 -0.23 22.62 4.02
N THR A 262 -1.43 22.23 4.44
CA THR A 262 -1.63 21.49 5.69
C THR A 262 -1.80 20.01 5.35
N LEU A 263 -1.01 19.18 6.00
CA LEU A 263 -0.98 17.73 5.82
C LEU A 263 -1.57 17.04 7.05
N THR A 264 -2.35 15.99 6.82
CA THR A 264 -2.65 14.99 7.84
C THR A 264 -1.58 13.90 7.75
N THR A 265 -0.78 13.75 8.79
CA THR A 265 0.31 12.76 8.88
C THR A 265 -0.05 11.68 9.91
N ARG A 266 0.84 10.68 10.09
CA ARG A 266 0.70 9.65 11.13
C ARG A 266 0.60 10.24 12.54
N ASP A 267 1.40 11.26 12.82
CA ASP A 267 1.60 11.83 14.16
C ASP A 267 0.71 13.07 14.42
N GLY A 268 -0.19 13.39 13.49
CA GLY A 268 -1.09 14.55 13.57
C GLY A 268 -0.96 15.48 12.36
N GLU A 269 -1.43 16.71 12.53
CA GLU A 269 -1.43 17.71 11.47
C GLU A 269 -0.10 18.47 11.41
N GLU A 270 0.42 18.67 10.20
CA GLU A 270 1.64 19.42 9.95
C GLU A 270 1.38 20.46 8.86
N ARG A 271 1.72 21.73 9.15
CA ARG A 271 1.61 22.82 8.18
C ARG A 271 2.99 23.17 7.64
N ILE A 272 3.18 23.07 6.33
CA ILE A 272 4.46 23.31 5.67
C ILE A 272 4.34 24.40 4.61
N ARG A 273 5.43 25.14 4.40
CA ARG A 273 5.52 26.13 3.32
C ARG A 273 5.41 25.42 1.96
N CYS A 274 4.59 25.97 1.07
CA CYS A 274 4.36 25.43 -0.26
C CYS A 274 4.03 26.58 -1.21
N ASP A 275 4.99 26.92 -2.07
CA ASP A 275 4.82 27.94 -3.10
C ASP A 275 4.13 27.34 -4.34
N ARG A 276 4.27 26.01 -4.56
CA ARG A 276 3.67 25.30 -5.70
C ARG A 276 3.33 23.85 -5.40
N ILE A 277 2.22 23.39 -5.99
CA ILE A 277 1.79 21.99 -5.93
C ILE A 277 1.79 21.39 -7.33
N ILE A 278 2.46 20.25 -7.50
CA ILE A 278 2.37 19.42 -8.70
C ILE A 278 1.60 18.15 -8.38
N ALA A 279 0.31 18.11 -8.74
CA ALA A 279 -0.59 17.00 -8.49
C ALA A 279 -0.51 15.94 -9.59
N ARG A 280 0.14 14.80 -9.29
CA ARG A 280 0.26 13.61 -10.17
C ARG A 280 -0.51 12.43 -9.60
N ILE A 281 -1.82 12.63 -9.40
CA ILE A 281 -2.73 11.68 -8.74
C ILE A 281 -3.51 10.76 -9.71
N GLY A 282 -2.93 10.52 -10.89
CA GLY A 282 -3.49 9.64 -11.92
C GLY A 282 -4.63 10.27 -12.72
N SER A 283 -5.31 9.44 -13.51
CA SER A 283 -6.37 9.83 -14.43
C SER A 283 -7.49 8.78 -14.48
N ALA A 284 -8.63 9.13 -15.06
CA ALA A 284 -9.77 8.23 -15.19
C ALA A 284 -10.26 8.14 -16.65
N PRO A 285 -10.84 7.01 -17.09
CA PRO A 285 -11.50 6.92 -18.38
C PRO A 285 -12.53 8.04 -18.59
N PRO A 286 -12.65 8.63 -19.80
CA PRO A 286 -13.69 9.60 -20.12
C PRO A 286 -15.04 8.90 -20.30
N ARG A 287 -15.56 8.34 -19.19
CA ARG A 287 -16.69 7.40 -19.17
C ARG A 287 -17.92 7.90 -19.91
N MET A 288 -18.31 9.16 -19.68
CA MET A 288 -19.47 9.77 -20.33
C MET A 288 -19.37 9.72 -21.86
N PHE A 289 -18.24 10.16 -22.42
CA PHE A 289 -18.02 10.14 -23.88
C PHE A 289 -18.08 8.71 -24.44
N VAL A 290 -17.44 7.76 -23.75
CA VAL A 290 -17.40 6.35 -24.17
C VAL A 290 -18.77 5.68 -24.11
N GLU A 291 -19.54 5.92 -23.03
CA GLU A 291 -20.91 5.42 -22.89
C GLU A 291 -21.85 6.02 -23.96
N GLU A 292 -21.67 7.30 -24.30
CA GLU A 292 -22.43 7.97 -25.37
C GLU A 292 -22.12 7.40 -26.77
N CYS A 293 -20.94 6.78 -26.96
CA CYS A 293 -20.60 6.06 -28.19
C CYS A 293 -21.25 4.67 -28.30
N GLY A 294 -22.07 4.25 -27.32
CA GLY A 294 -22.67 2.91 -27.34
C GLY A 294 -21.93 1.86 -26.51
N ILE A 295 -20.88 2.23 -25.77
CA ILE A 295 -19.96 1.26 -25.17
C ILE A 295 -20.27 1.04 -23.69
N ALA A 296 -20.51 -0.22 -23.30
CA ALA A 296 -20.71 -0.61 -21.91
C ALA A 296 -19.37 -0.77 -21.17
N PHE A 297 -19.41 -0.55 -19.86
CA PHE A 297 -18.29 -0.76 -18.95
C PHE A 297 -18.48 -2.03 -18.13
N THR A 298 -17.40 -2.59 -17.60
CA THR A 298 -17.44 -3.81 -16.79
C THR A 298 -18.18 -3.64 -15.45
N SER A 299 -18.31 -2.41 -14.94
CA SER A 299 -19.12 -2.09 -13.76
C SER A 299 -19.54 -0.60 -13.71
N GLU A 300 -20.31 -0.23 -12.69
CA GLU A 300 -20.64 1.17 -12.36
C GLU A 300 -19.51 1.95 -11.68
N ASP A 301 -18.38 1.29 -11.39
CA ASP A 301 -17.25 1.94 -10.73
C ASP A 301 -16.62 2.98 -11.67
N ARG A 302 -16.21 4.13 -11.11
CA ARG A 302 -15.59 5.21 -11.88
C ARG A 302 -14.30 4.77 -12.59
N GLY A 303 -13.58 3.80 -12.02
CA GLY A 303 -12.35 3.25 -12.57
C GLY A 303 -12.54 2.04 -13.46
N ALA A 304 -13.77 1.61 -13.73
CA ALA A 304 -14.05 0.49 -14.62
C ALA A 304 -13.55 0.79 -16.05
N PHE A 305 -13.24 -0.26 -16.79
CA PHE A 305 -12.86 -0.18 -18.20
C PHE A 305 -14.01 -0.63 -19.11
N PRO A 306 -13.98 -0.28 -20.39
CA PRO A 306 -14.90 -0.81 -21.38
C PRO A 306 -14.92 -2.35 -21.40
N GLN A 307 -16.09 -2.92 -21.67
CA GLN A 307 -16.21 -4.35 -21.94
C GLN A 307 -15.76 -4.62 -23.37
N LEU A 308 -14.74 -5.47 -23.52
CA LEU A 308 -14.07 -5.74 -24.79
C LEU A 308 -13.95 -7.24 -25.05
N THR A 309 -14.01 -7.63 -26.32
CA THR A 309 -13.64 -8.96 -26.81
C THR A 309 -12.11 -9.12 -26.83
N PRO A 310 -11.56 -10.34 -27.01
CA PRO A 310 -10.12 -10.55 -27.21
C PRO A 310 -9.54 -9.82 -28.42
N THR A 311 -10.38 -9.44 -29.39
CA THR A 311 -10.00 -8.66 -30.58
C THR A 311 -10.16 -7.14 -30.39
N PHE A 312 -10.34 -6.69 -29.15
CA PHE A 312 -10.52 -5.28 -28.76
C PHE A 312 -11.84 -4.65 -29.20
N GLU A 313 -12.78 -5.44 -29.71
CA GLU A 313 -14.09 -4.94 -30.12
C GLU A 313 -14.95 -4.65 -28.89
N SER A 314 -15.62 -3.50 -28.89
CA SER A 314 -16.49 -3.08 -27.81
C SER A 314 -17.89 -3.68 -27.94
N THR A 315 -18.78 -3.35 -27.00
CA THR A 315 -20.19 -3.72 -27.10
C THR A 315 -20.95 -2.99 -28.23
N SER A 316 -20.31 -2.05 -28.92
CA SER A 316 -20.78 -1.47 -30.18
C SER A 316 -19.99 -2.07 -31.33
N PRO A 317 -20.62 -2.94 -32.16
CA PRO A 317 -19.93 -3.63 -33.26
C PRO A 317 -19.25 -2.67 -34.23
N GLY A 318 -17.99 -2.91 -34.58
CA GLY A 318 -17.19 -2.01 -35.41
C GLY A 318 -16.56 -0.81 -34.67
N ILE A 319 -16.80 -0.67 -33.36
CA ILE A 319 -15.98 0.23 -32.50
C ILE A 319 -15.03 -0.61 -31.65
N PHE A 320 -13.74 -0.37 -31.81
CA PHE A 320 -12.65 -1.03 -31.10
C PHE A 320 -12.02 -0.06 -30.09
N VAL A 321 -11.48 -0.57 -28.99
CA VAL A 321 -10.83 0.24 -27.95
C VAL A 321 -9.46 -0.34 -27.63
N ILE A 322 -8.42 0.49 -27.77
CA ILE A 322 -7.03 0.09 -27.53
C ILE A 322 -6.30 1.07 -26.61
N GLY A 323 -5.13 0.65 -26.16
CA GLY A 323 -4.25 1.44 -25.30
C GLY A 323 -4.71 1.49 -23.84
N ALA A 324 -4.35 2.56 -23.13
CA ALA A 324 -4.65 2.69 -21.70
C ALA A 324 -6.16 2.64 -21.37
N LEU A 325 -7.03 3.00 -22.32
CA LEU A 325 -8.48 2.92 -22.14
C LEU A 325 -8.98 1.46 -22.11
N ALA A 326 -8.27 0.52 -22.73
CA ALA A 326 -8.59 -0.91 -22.68
C ALA A 326 -8.18 -1.59 -21.34
N GLY A 327 -7.53 -0.84 -20.44
CA GLY A 327 -7.11 -1.32 -19.13
C GLY A 327 -5.67 -1.84 -19.07
N TYR A 328 -4.86 -1.62 -20.12
CA TYR A 328 -3.49 -2.12 -20.19
C TYR A 328 -2.49 -0.98 -20.58
N PRO A 329 -2.10 -0.12 -19.63
CA PRO A 329 -1.51 1.20 -19.91
C PRO A 329 -0.01 1.23 -20.25
N LEU A 330 0.62 0.08 -20.52
CA LEU A 330 2.05 0.00 -20.86
C LEU A 330 2.26 0.32 -22.35
N ILE A 331 3.17 1.25 -22.66
CA ILE A 331 3.40 1.76 -24.03
C ILE A 331 3.64 0.62 -25.03
N LYS A 332 4.51 -0.33 -24.70
CA LYS A 332 4.84 -1.46 -25.59
C LYS A 332 3.62 -2.35 -25.89
N HIS A 333 2.78 -2.59 -24.87
CA HIS A 333 1.52 -3.31 -25.06
C HIS A 333 0.52 -2.48 -25.88
N CYS A 334 0.38 -1.20 -25.58
CA CYS A 334 -0.48 -0.27 -26.31
C CYS A 334 -0.13 -0.27 -27.81
N MET A 335 1.15 -0.21 -28.15
CA MET A 335 1.62 -0.28 -29.53
C MET A 335 1.28 -1.63 -30.18
N ASN A 336 1.55 -2.75 -29.50
CA ASN A 336 1.15 -4.07 -30.00
C ASN A 336 -0.36 -4.19 -30.23
N GLN A 337 -1.20 -3.63 -29.35
CA GLN A 337 -2.66 -3.60 -29.55
C GLN A 337 -3.05 -2.81 -30.80
N GLY A 338 -2.33 -1.71 -31.10
CA GLY A 338 -2.54 -0.94 -32.33
C GLY A 338 -2.23 -1.75 -33.58
N TYR A 339 -1.14 -2.52 -33.57
CA TYR A 339 -0.85 -3.47 -34.65
C TYR A 339 -1.95 -4.55 -34.76
N ASP A 340 -2.27 -5.20 -33.63
CA ASP A 340 -3.16 -6.36 -33.57
C ASP A 340 -4.59 -6.00 -34.01
N VAL A 341 -5.14 -4.85 -33.60
CA VAL A 341 -6.52 -4.45 -33.95
C VAL A 341 -6.70 -4.27 -35.46
N ILE A 342 -5.69 -3.78 -36.17
CA ILE A 342 -5.74 -3.64 -37.63
C ILE A 342 -5.70 -5.01 -38.31
N GLU A 343 -4.88 -5.94 -37.79
CA GLU A 343 -4.86 -7.31 -38.28
C GLU A 343 -6.22 -8.00 -38.09
N PHE A 344 -6.86 -7.80 -36.94
CA PHE A 344 -8.21 -8.33 -36.68
C PHE A 344 -9.27 -7.72 -37.59
N ILE A 345 -9.27 -6.40 -37.80
CA ILE A 345 -10.16 -5.74 -38.78
C ILE A 345 -9.88 -6.26 -40.20
N GLY A 346 -8.63 -6.57 -40.51
CA GLY A 346 -8.22 -7.20 -41.77
C GLY A 346 -8.56 -8.69 -41.90
N GLY A 347 -9.19 -9.31 -40.88
CA GLY A 347 -9.64 -10.70 -40.90
C GLY A 347 -8.62 -11.74 -40.39
N ASN A 348 -7.49 -11.31 -39.84
CA ASN A 348 -6.47 -12.21 -39.29
C ASN A 348 -6.82 -12.67 -37.86
N THR A 349 -7.78 -13.58 -37.74
CA THR A 349 -8.23 -14.10 -36.44
C THR A 349 -7.29 -15.13 -35.81
N GLU A 350 -6.26 -15.59 -36.53
CA GLU A 350 -5.26 -16.54 -36.02
C GLU A 350 -4.11 -15.85 -35.24
N LEU A 351 -4.05 -14.52 -35.28
CA LEU A 351 -3.02 -13.74 -34.61
C LEU A 351 -3.11 -13.89 -33.08
N LYS A 352 -2.12 -14.55 -32.50
CA LYS A 352 -2.00 -14.66 -31.04
C LYS A 352 -1.43 -13.37 -30.43
N PRO A 353 -1.77 -13.02 -29.17
CA PRO A 353 -1.16 -11.90 -28.45
C PRO A 353 0.38 -12.00 -28.33
N ALA A 354 1.08 -10.87 -28.23
CA ALA A 354 2.54 -10.82 -28.24
C ALA A 354 3.20 -11.45 -26.99
N ASP A 355 2.45 -11.53 -25.90
CA ASP A 355 2.82 -12.15 -24.64
C ASP A 355 2.51 -13.65 -24.58
N GLU A 356 1.90 -14.22 -25.62
CA GLU A 356 1.52 -15.63 -25.67
C GLU A 356 2.68 -16.60 -25.34
N PRO A 357 3.91 -16.42 -25.89
CA PRO A 357 5.02 -17.32 -25.56
C PRO A 357 5.39 -17.29 -24.06
N ILE A 358 5.25 -16.12 -23.42
CA ILE A 358 5.54 -15.95 -21.98
C ILE A 358 4.51 -16.71 -21.16
N MET A 359 3.23 -16.61 -21.53
CA MET A 359 2.15 -17.31 -20.84
C MET A 359 2.24 -18.82 -21.01
N VAL A 360 2.56 -19.31 -22.20
CA VAL A 360 2.76 -20.75 -22.46
C VAL A 360 3.85 -21.31 -21.55
N GLU A 361 4.98 -20.61 -21.39
CA GLU A 361 6.05 -21.09 -20.49
C GLU A 361 5.60 -21.07 -19.02
N LYS A 362 4.86 -20.04 -18.58
CA LYS A 362 4.30 -19.97 -17.21
C LYS A 362 3.32 -21.09 -16.90
N PHE A 363 2.52 -21.53 -17.88
CA PHE A 363 1.50 -22.55 -17.68
C PHE A 363 1.98 -23.99 -17.95
N LYS A 364 3.20 -24.16 -18.46
CA LYS A 364 3.79 -25.46 -18.82
C LYS A 364 3.86 -26.46 -17.66
N ALA A 365 4.02 -25.98 -16.43
CA ALA A 365 4.08 -26.81 -15.23
C ALA A 365 2.70 -27.17 -14.64
N LEU A 366 1.61 -26.61 -15.18
CA LEU A 366 0.26 -26.84 -14.68
C LEU A 366 -0.34 -28.15 -15.23
N PRO A 367 -1.20 -28.82 -14.45
CA PRO A 367 -1.82 -30.09 -14.87
C PRO A 367 -2.94 -29.85 -15.90
N GLY A 368 -2.97 -30.69 -16.94
CA GLY A 368 -3.99 -30.61 -18.00
C GLY A 368 -3.49 -29.86 -19.23
N GLN A 369 -3.81 -30.39 -20.41
CA GLN A 369 -3.39 -29.83 -21.70
C GLN A 369 -4.33 -28.68 -22.13
N ARG A 370 -4.46 -27.65 -21.30
CA ARG A 370 -5.25 -26.45 -21.60
C ARG A 370 -4.43 -25.44 -22.41
N SER A 371 -5.11 -24.74 -23.30
CA SER A 371 -4.57 -23.55 -23.97
C SER A 371 -4.35 -22.41 -22.98
N THR A 372 -3.59 -21.39 -23.39
CA THR A 372 -3.35 -20.18 -22.61
C THR A 372 -4.65 -19.48 -22.20
N GLU A 373 -5.61 -19.38 -23.12
CA GLU A 373 -6.88 -18.71 -22.89
C GLU A 373 -7.73 -19.47 -21.88
N GLU A 374 -7.81 -20.79 -22.00
CA GLU A 374 -8.50 -21.65 -21.04
C GLU A 374 -7.86 -21.57 -19.65
N TRP A 375 -6.53 -21.47 -19.56
CA TRP A 375 -5.85 -21.27 -18.28
C TRP A 375 -6.17 -19.91 -17.66
N LEU A 376 -6.08 -18.84 -18.44
CA LEU A 376 -6.39 -17.49 -17.95
C LEU A 376 -7.83 -17.41 -17.46
N GLU A 377 -8.79 -17.95 -18.23
CA GLU A 377 -10.19 -17.95 -17.83
C GLU A 377 -10.44 -18.85 -16.61
N PHE A 378 -9.78 -20.00 -16.53
CA PHE A 378 -9.85 -20.87 -15.36
C PHE A 378 -9.36 -20.16 -14.09
N LEU A 379 -8.18 -19.54 -14.14
CA LEU A 379 -7.63 -18.81 -13.00
C LEU A 379 -8.50 -17.60 -12.62
N ARG A 380 -8.98 -16.86 -13.62
CA ARG A 380 -9.82 -15.67 -13.44
C ARG A 380 -11.17 -15.99 -12.81
N SER A 381 -11.79 -17.11 -13.16
CA SER A 381 -13.12 -17.51 -12.67
C SER A 381 -13.09 -18.28 -11.35
N ASN A 382 -12.00 -18.99 -11.06
CA ASN A 382 -11.89 -19.83 -9.86
C ASN A 382 -11.16 -19.15 -8.70
N VAL A 383 -10.54 -17.99 -8.89
CA VAL A 383 -9.91 -17.21 -7.80
C VAL A 383 -10.72 -15.95 -7.57
N THR A 384 -11.40 -15.84 -6.42
CA THR A 384 -12.39 -14.78 -6.17
C THR A 384 -11.85 -13.36 -6.36
N ILE A 385 -10.59 -13.12 -6.00
CA ILE A 385 -9.97 -11.79 -6.14
C ILE A 385 -9.65 -11.41 -7.61
N LEU A 386 -9.72 -12.36 -8.55
CA LEU A 386 -9.45 -12.15 -9.98
C LEU A 386 -10.73 -12.04 -10.83
N ASN A 387 -11.90 -12.41 -10.27
CA ASN A 387 -13.18 -12.44 -10.99
C ASN A 387 -13.56 -11.13 -11.69
N GLY A 388 -13.15 -9.99 -11.12
CA GLY A 388 -13.45 -8.66 -11.64
C GLY A 388 -12.54 -8.18 -12.78
N MET A 389 -11.52 -8.95 -13.14
CA MET A 389 -10.58 -8.61 -14.21
C MET A 389 -11.19 -8.92 -15.58
N ASN A 390 -10.87 -8.10 -16.57
CA ASN A 390 -11.10 -8.44 -17.98
C ASN A 390 -9.95 -9.33 -18.52
N PRO A 391 -10.11 -9.95 -19.70
CA PRO A 391 -9.07 -10.81 -20.28
C PRO A 391 -7.70 -10.13 -20.45
N LEU A 392 -7.67 -8.84 -20.83
CA LEU A 392 -6.43 -8.09 -21.04
C LEU A 392 -5.71 -7.81 -19.72
N GLN A 393 -6.45 -7.40 -18.69
CA GLN A 393 -5.92 -7.20 -17.34
C GLN A 393 -5.39 -8.50 -16.76
N MET A 394 -6.09 -9.62 -17.00
CA MET A 394 -5.64 -10.94 -16.53
C MET A 394 -4.28 -11.30 -17.13
N ARG A 395 -4.06 -10.99 -18.42
CA ARG A 395 -2.75 -11.17 -19.06
C ARG A 395 -1.67 -10.27 -18.44
N GLU A 396 -1.96 -8.98 -18.24
CA GLU A 396 -1.04 -8.07 -17.53
C GLU A 396 -0.62 -8.61 -16.16
N PHE A 397 -1.62 -9.02 -15.39
CA PHE A 397 -1.42 -9.52 -14.04
C PHE A 397 -0.56 -10.78 -13.98
N MET A 398 -0.73 -11.69 -14.94
CA MET A 398 0.06 -12.91 -15.04
C MET A 398 1.50 -12.68 -15.50
N LEU A 399 1.83 -11.53 -16.10
CA LEU A 399 3.24 -11.19 -16.35
C LEU A 399 4.03 -10.97 -15.05
N GLU A 400 3.36 -10.49 -13.99
CA GLU A 400 3.95 -10.19 -12.68
C GLU A 400 3.62 -11.24 -11.60
N SER A 401 2.88 -12.30 -11.96
CA SER A 401 2.42 -13.36 -11.05
C SER A 401 2.82 -14.74 -11.57
N GLU A 402 2.85 -15.75 -10.69
CA GLU A 402 3.23 -17.12 -11.06
C GLU A 402 2.09 -18.10 -10.80
N ALA A 403 1.77 -18.96 -11.77
CA ALA A 403 0.86 -20.07 -11.55
C ALA A 403 1.67 -21.30 -11.16
N LYS A 404 1.31 -21.94 -10.03
CA LYS A 404 2.04 -23.08 -9.46
C LYS A 404 1.11 -24.24 -9.21
N PHE A 405 1.64 -25.44 -9.41
CA PHE A 405 0.99 -26.70 -9.07
C PHE A 405 1.74 -27.35 -7.91
N PHE A 406 0.98 -27.81 -6.92
CA PHE A 406 1.49 -28.56 -5.76
C PHE A 406 0.76 -29.88 -5.65
N ARG A 407 1.51 -30.96 -5.44
CA ARG A 407 0.92 -32.28 -5.16
C ARG A 407 0.46 -32.37 -3.71
N LYS A 408 -0.52 -33.22 -3.44
CA LYS A 408 -0.96 -33.52 -2.07
C LYS A 408 0.24 -33.77 -1.13
N GLY A 409 0.25 -33.05 0.00
CA GLY A 409 1.27 -33.14 1.05
C GLY A 409 2.50 -32.25 0.83
N GLU A 410 2.67 -31.62 -0.33
CA GLU A 410 3.77 -30.69 -0.56
C GLU A 410 3.60 -29.42 0.28
N THR A 411 4.71 -28.93 0.83
CA THR A 411 4.73 -27.68 1.60
C THR A 411 4.80 -26.49 0.65
N ILE A 412 3.84 -25.58 0.75
CA ILE A 412 3.78 -24.36 -0.05
C ILE A 412 4.69 -23.30 0.57
N PHE A 413 4.59 -23.10 1.89
CA PHE A 413 5.56 -22.34 2.67
C PHE A 413 5.53 -22.77 4.14
N GLU A 414 6.65 -22.55 4.82
CA GLU A 414 6.81 -22.83 6.25
C GLU A 414 6.52 -21.61 7.12
N ARG A 415 6.11 -21.85 8.36
CA ARG A 415 6.03 -20.81 9.39
C ARG A 415 7.38 -20.11 9.56
N ASN A 416 7.33 -18.79 9.72
CA ASN A 416 8.48 -17.88 9.81
C ASN A 416 9.34 -17.80 8.53
N ALA A 417 8.95 -18.46 7.43
CA ALA A 417 9.64 -18.31 6.17
C ALA A 417 9.56 -16.84 5.69
N PRO A 418 10.62 -16.35 5.02
CA PRO A 418 10.55 -15.07 4.32
C PRO A 418 9.51 -15.17 3.20
N GLY A 419 8.67 -14.15 3.05
CA GLY A 419 7.74 -14.09 1.92
C GLY A 419 6.61 -13.09 2.13
N SER A 420 6.43 -12.21 1.15
CA SER A 420 5.39 -11.17 1.13
C SER A 420 4.30 -11.42 0.07
N SER A 421 4.31 -12.59 -0.58
CA SER A 421 3.31 -12.97 -1.58
C SER A 421 2.00 -13.44 -0.94
N LEU A 422 0.85 -13.20 -1.56
CA LEU A 422 -0.37 -13.96 -1.28
C LEU A 422 -0.55 -15.07 -2.32
N PHE A 423 -1.40 -16.03 -2.02
CA PHE A 423 -1.75 -17.10 -2.94
C PHE A 423 -3.26 -17.17 -3.12
N GLY A 424 -3.72 -17.24 -4.37
CA GLY A 424 -5.11 -17.55 -4.70
C GLY A 424 -5.26 -19.00 -5.14
N ILE A 425 -6.24 -19.72 -4.58
CA ILE A 425 -6.45 -21.15 -4.87
C ILE A 425 -7.43 -21.28 -6.04
N ALA A 426 -6.93 -21.71 -7.20
CA ALA A 426 -7.74 -21.92 -8.40
C ALA A 426 -8.33 -23.34 -8.48
N SER A 427 -7.71 -24.32 -7.82
CA SER A 427 -8.21 -25.70 -7.73
C SER A 427 -7.64 -26.39 -6.50
N GLY A 428 -8.40 -27.30 -5.90
CA GLY A 428 -8.00 -28.07 -4.74
C GLY A 428 -8.17 -27.32 -3.42
N SER A 429 -7.40 -27.70 -2.42
CA SER A 429 -7.44 -27.14 -1.08
C SER A 429 -6.10 -27.24 -0.36
N VAL A 430 -5.85 -26.32 0.56
CA VAL A 430 -4.64 -26.28 1.38
C VAL A 430 -4.99 -26.49 2.86
N ALA A 431 -4.06 -27.07 3.62
CA ALA A 431 -4.16 -27.28 5.05
C ALA A 431 -3.20 -26.31 5.77
N VAL A 432 -3.75 -25.45 6.63
CA VAL A 432 -2.98 -24.51 7.45
C VAL A 432 -2.69 -25.12 8.81
N GLN A 433 -1.42 -25.35 9.14
CA GLN A 433 -0.99 -25.81 10.46
C GLN A 433 -0.99 -24.66 11.47
N VAL A 434 -1.99 -24.64 12.36
CA VAL A 434 -2.21 -23.54 13.30
C VAL A 434 -1.46 -23.70 14.63
N ASN A 435 -1.18 -24.95 15.04
CA ASN A 435 -0.49 -25.23 16.30
C ASN A 435 0.95 -25.68 16.04
N PRO A 436 1.98 -24.90 16.44
CA PRO A 436 3.38 -25.32 16.29
C PRO A 436 3.76 -26.50 17.20
N ALA A 437 3.02 -26.72 18.30
CA ALA A 437 3.24 -27.85 19.20
C ALA A 437 2.56 -29.14 18.72
N ASP A 438 1.55 -29.04 17.85
CA ASP A 438 0.85 -30.18 17.26
C ASP A 438 0.54 -29.93 15.77
N PRO A 439 1.42 -30.39 14.86
CA PRO A 439 1.26 -30.22 13.42
C PRO A 439 0.05 -30.94 12.81
N SER A 440 -0.64 -31.81 13.56
CA SER A 440 -1.83 -32.52 13.09
C SER A 440 -3.07 -31.63 13.04
N ILE A 441 -3.09 -30.55 13.83
CA ILE A 441 -4.20 -29.61 13.88
C ILE A 441 -4.12 -28.66 12.68
N THR A 442 -4.97 -28.91 11.70
CA THR A 442 -5.01 -28.14 10.46
C THR A 442 -6.38 -27.53 10.20
N ILE A 443 -6.39 -26.37 9.54
CA ILE A 443 -7.61 -25.72 9.04
C ILE A 443 -7.57 -25.76 7.50
N PRO A 444 -8.58 -26.35 6.83
CA PRO A 444 -8.64 -26.38 5.39
C PRO A 444 -9.04 -25.01 4.82
N ILE A 445 -8.42 -24.62 3.70
CA ILE A 445 -8.83 -23.48 2.87
C ILE A 445 -9.04 -24.01 1.46
N GLY A 446 -10.25 -23.84 0.93
CA GLY A 446 -10.66 -24.36 -0.37
C GLY A 446 -10.47 -23.40 -1.54
N THR A 447 -10.80 -23.91 -2.73
CA THR A 447 -10.83 -23.16 -4.00
C THR A 447 -11.64 -21.87 -3.90
N GLY A 448 -11.25 -20.83 -4.65
CA GLY A 448 -11.83 -19.49 -4.58
C GLY A 448 -11.13 -18.58 -3.57
N SER A 449 -10.67 -19.15 -2.46
CA SER A 449 -10.10 -18.38 -1.35
C SER A 449 -8.63 -18.00 -1.58
N ILE A 450 -8.11 -17.19 -0.66
CA ILE A 450 -6.72 -16.74 -0.62
C ILE A 450 -6.05 -17.11 0.70
N PHE A 451 -4.74 -17.27 0.69
CA PHE A 451 -3.93 -17.43 1.91
C PHE A 451 -2.61 -16.66 1.83
N GLY A 452 -2.03 -16.36 2.99
CA GLY A 452 -0.79 -15.58 3.09
C GLY A 452 -0.98 -14.06 3.05
N GLU A 453 -2.21 -13.57 3.02
CA GLU A 453 -2.61 -12.17 3.00
C GLU A 453 -2.17 -11.37 4.22
N VAL A 454 -2.02 -12.02 5.39
CA VAL A 454 -1.57 -11.36 6.62
C VAL A 454 -0.15 -10.79 6.44
N GLY A 455 0.75 -11.54 5.81
CA GLY A 455 2.12 -11.08 5.53
C GLY A 455 2.15 -9.89 4.56
N LEU A 456 1.11 -9.76 3.71
CA LEU A 456 0.97 -8.68 2.76
C LEU A 456 0.47 -7.38 3.42
N ILE A 457 -0.48 -7.48 4.36
CA ILE A 457 -1.04 -6.34 5.10
C ILE A 457 -0.07 -5.83 6.17
N SER A 458 0.59 -6.76 6.87
CA SER A 458 1.36 -6.43 8.09
C SER A 458 2.88 -6.48 7.91
N GLY A 459 3.38 -6.91 6.74
CA GLY A 459 4.81 -7.15 6.50
C GLY A 459 5.38 -8.30 7.33
N ARG A 460 4.54 -9.09 8.01
CA ARG A 460 4.93 -10.18 8.92
C ARG A 460 5.47 -11.39 8.14
N PRO A 461 6.39 -12.18 8.73
CA PRO A 461 6.70 -13.54 8.27
C PRO A 461 5.44 -14.42 8.25
N ARG A 462 5.52 -15.55 7.55
CA ARG A 462 4.42 -16.53 7.48
C ARG A 462 4.00 -16.99 8.90
N GLY A 463 2.76 -16.71 9.29
CA GLY A 463 2.26 -17.04 10.64
C GLY A 463 2.00 -18.53 10.89
N ALA A 464 1.93 -19.32 9.82
CA ALA A 464 1.66 -20.75 9.85
C ALA A 464 2.41 -21.46 8.72
N THR A 465 2.57 -22.78 8.85
CA THR A 465 3.00 -23.65 7.74
C THR A 465 1.76 -24.03 6.93
N VAL A 466 1.85 -24.00 5.61
CA VAL A 466 0.75 -24.34 4.70
C VAL A 466 1.18 -25.46 3.77
N LEU A 467 0.37 -26.52 3.72
CA LEU A 467 0.57 -27.68 2.87
C LEU A 467 -0.59 -27.83 1.90
N ALA A 468 -0.35 -28.43 0.74
CA ALA A 468 -1.43 -28.86 -0.16
C ALA A 468 -2.19 -30.04 0.48
N ALA A 469 -3.49 -29.88 0.75
CA ALA A 469 -4.33 -30.94 1.33
C ALA A 469 -4.70 -32.00 0.26
N GLU A 470 -4.73 -31.57 -1.00
CA GLU A 470 -4.89 -32.35 -2.21
C GLU A 470 -4.09 -31.70 -3.36
N ASP A 471 -4.13 -32.27 -4.56
CA ASP A 471 -3.49 -31.66 -5.73
C ASP A 471 -4.08 -30.27 -6.00
N THR A 472 -3.23 -29.24 -5.90
CA THR A 472 -3.67 -27.85 -5.79
C THR A 472 -2.99 -26.98 -6.85
N VAL A 473 -3.79 -26.16 -7.54
CA VAL A 473 -3.30 -25.10 -8.43
C VAL A 473 -3.49 -23.76 -7.74
N VAL A 474 -2.42 -23.00 -7.62
CA VAL A 474 -2.43 -21.66 -7.00
C VAL A 474 -1.83 -20.61 -7.92
N VAL A 475 -2.26 -19.36 -7.75
CA VAL A 475 -1.57 -18.19 -8.29
C VAL A 475 -0.83 -17.52 -7.15
N GLU A 476 0.50 -17.49 -7.22
CA GLU A 476 1.35 -16.70 -6.32
C GLU A 476 1.44 -15.25 -6.82
N ILE A 477 1.10 -14.32 -5.94
CA ILE A 477 0.95 -12.90 -6.24
C ILE A 477 1.83 -12.13 -5.27
N SER A 478 2.82 -11.41 -5.79
CA SER A 478 3.71 -10.59 -4.96
C SER A 478 2.94 -9.46 -4.22
N ARG A 479 3.50 -8.91 -3.14
CA ARG A 479 2.93 -7.74 -2.43
C ARG A 479 2.60 -6.61 -3.40
N LEU A 480 3.53 -6.30 -4.31
CA LEU A 480 3.37 -5.22 -5.27
C LEU A 480 2.22 -5.52 -6.26
N ALA A 481 2.19 -6.72 -6.82
CA ALA A 481 1.12 -7.14 -7.74
C ALA A 481 -0.27 -7.13 -7.05
N ALA A 482 -0.34 -7.51 -5.78
CA ALA A 482 -1.57 -7.49 -5.01
C ALA A 482 -2.05 -6.06 -4.68
N LEU A 483 -1.13 -5.15 -4.33
CA LEU A 483 -1.47 -3.74 -4.11
C LEU A 483 -1.90 -3.07 -5.42
N LYS A 484 -1.23 -3.38 -6.53
CA LYS A 484 -1.62 -2.94 -7.88
C LYS A 484 -3.01 -3.44 -8.25
N LEU A 485 -3.28 -4.74 -8.05
CA LEU A 485 -4.60 -5.35 -8.24
C LEU A 485 -5.69 -4.63 -7.42
N GLN A 486 -5.47 -4.40 -6.12
CA GLN A 486 -6.41 -3.68 -5.27
C GLN A 486 -6.66 -2.23 -5.72
N SER A 487 -5.64 -1.58 -6.27
CA SER A 487 -5.75 -0.21 -6.78
C SER A 487 -6.52 -0.11 -8.10
N GLN A 488 -6.40 -1.13 -8.96
CA GLN A 488 -6.99 -1.15 -10.30
C GLN A 488 -8.35 -1.85 -10.36
N VAL A 489 -8.63 -2.78 -9.45
CA VAL A 489 -9.80 -3.66 -9.46
C VAL A 489 -10.54 -3.53 -8.12
N PRO A 490 -11.57 -2.66 -8.01
CA PRO A 490 -12.29 -2.43 -6.76
C PRO A 490 -12.92 -3.68 -6.15
N THR A 491 -13.39 -4.61 -6.99
CA THR A 491 -13.96 -5.90 -6.55
C THR A 491 -12.90 -6.80 -5.90
N ALA A 492 -11.66 -6.78 -6.41
CA ALA A 492 -10.54 -7.51 -5.82
C ALA A 492 -10.21 -6.96 -4.42
N LYS A 493 -10.19 -5.63 -4.28
CA LYS A 493 -10.00 -4.96 -2.97
C LYS A 493 -11.07 -5.40 -1.96
N LYS A 494 -12.35 -5.33 -2.34
CA LYS A 494 -13.46 -5.77 -1.48
C LYS A 494 -13.36 -7.24 -1.10
N ALA A 495 -12.99 -8.10 -2.06
CA ALA A 495 -12.80 -9.54 -1.80
C ALA A 495 -11.66 -9.82 -0.81
N ILE A 496 -10.51 -9.14 -0.97
CA ILE A 496 -9.37 -9.25 -0.04
C ILE A 496 -9.76 -8.76 1.36
N GLU A 497 -10.42 -7.61 1.46
CA GLU A 497 -10.90 -7.04 2.73
C GLU A 497 -11.88 -7.98 3.42
N ARG A 498 -12.84 -8.55 2.68
CA ARG A 498 -13.84 -9.50 3.20
C ARG A 498 -13.17 -10.77 3.75
N ILE A 499 -12.31 -11.42 2.95
CA ILE A 499 -11.63 -12.67 3.36
C ILE A 499 -10.70 -12.42 4.55
N SER A 500 -9.97 -11.29 4.56
CA SER A 500 -9.11 -10.89 5.68
C SER A 500 -9.91 -10.64 6.95
N THR A 501 -11.08 -10.00 6.84
CA THR A 501 -11.96 -9.70 7.98
C THR A 501 -12.54 -10.99 8.55
N GLU A 502 -13.14 -11.83 7.72
CA GLU A 502 -13.69 -13.14 8.12
C GLU A 502 -12.65 -13.96 8.90
N ARG A 503 -11.43 -14.07 8.38
CA ARG A 503 -10.36 -14.83 9.03
C ARG A 503 -9.93 -14.21 10.36
N GLN A 504 -9.82 -12.89 10.43
CA GLN A 504 -9.46 -12.21 11.67
C GLN A 504 -10.51 -12.43 12.76
N LEU A 505 -11.80 -12.35 12.42
CA LEU A 505 -12.90 -12.59 13.36
C LEU A 505 -12.92 -14.03 13.85
N LEU A 506 -12.73 -15.02 12.95
CA LEU A 506 -12.64 -16.44 13.33
C LEU A 506 -11.46 -16.72 14.26
N GLN A 507 -10.30 -16.10 14.02
CA GLN A 507 -9.13 -16.24 14.89
C GLN A 507 -9.36 -15.59 16.27
N MET A 508 -10.00 -14.43 16.31
CA MET A 508 -10.22 -13.65 17.53
C MET A 508 -11.26 -14.30 18.45
N PHE A 509 -12.44 -14.61 17.91
CA PHE A 509 -13.58 -15.13 18.66
C PHE A 509 -13.56 -16.67 18.78
N GLY A 510 -12.43 -17.30 18.47
CA GLY A 510 -12.29 -18.74 18.33
C GLY A 510 -12.79 -19.56 19.52
N SER A 511 -13.94 -20.21 19.30
CA SER A 511 -14.40 -21.45 19.96
C SER A 511 -15.45 -22.14 19.06
N GLY A 512 -15.01 -22.76 17.97
CA GLY A 512 -15.89 -23.57 17.10
C GLY A 512 -16.81 -22.78 16.16
N LEU A 513 -16.57 -21.47 15.96
CA LEU A 513 -17.24 -20.70 14.93
C LEU A 513 -16.78 -21.15 13.54
N THR A 514 -17.74 -21.25 12.62
CA THR A 514 -17.55 -21.51 11.20
C THR A 514 -17.68 -20.20 10.40
N PRO A 515 -17.18 -20.14 9.15
CA PRO A 515 -17.41 -19.00 8.27
C PRO A 515 -18.89 -18.64 8.11
N ASP A 516 -19.77 -19.64 8.19
CA ASP A 516 -21.22 -19.46 8.04
C ASP A 516 -21.84 -18.74 9.24
N ASP A 517 -21.34 -19.01 10.45
CA ASP A 517 -21.84 -18.40 11.69
C ASP A 517 -21.61 -16.88 11.70
N ILE A 518 -20.52 -16.40 11.09
CA ILE A 518 -20.15 -14.98 11.07
C ILE A 518 -20.48 -14.29 9.73
N ARG A 519 -21.16 -14.96 8.80
CA ARG A 519 -21.41 -14.43 7.45
C ARG A 519 -22.13 -13.08 7.48
N GLU A 520 -23.20 -12.96 8.26
CA GLU A 520 -23.96 -11.71 8.43
C GLU A 520 -23.09 -10.59 9.03
N VAL A 521 -22.24 -10.94 10.00
CA VAL A 521 -21.30 -10.00 10.65
C VAL A 521 -20.28 -9.47 9.65
N VAL A 522 -19.71 -10.35 8.83
CA VAL A 522 -18.72 -9.97 7.81
C VAL A 522 -19.36 -9.11 6.73
N ASP A 523 -20.54 -9.48 6.23
CA ASP A 523 -21.21 -8.78 5.14
C ASP A 523 -21.72 -7.38 5.55
N THR A 524 -21.98 -7.16 6.84
CA THR A 524 -22.37 -5.85 7.40
C THR A 524 -21.19 -5.05 7.94
N SER A 525 -20.01 -5.66 8.06
CA SER A 525 -18.82 -4.99 8.58
C SER A 525 -18.26 -3.96 7.60
N ARG A 526 -17.62 -2.91 8.13
CA ARG A 526 -16.91 -1.91 7.33
C ARG A 526 -15.56 -1.57 7.96
N ILE A 527 -14.55 -1.41 7.13
CA ILE A 527 -13.23 -0.94 7.58
C ILE A 527 -13.26 0.59 7.63
N MET A 528 -13.04 1.14 8.82
CA MET A 528 -12.91 2.56 9.09
C MET A 528 -11.43 2.90 9.25
N ARG A 529 -10.99 3.97 8.59
CA ARG A 529 -9.68 4.59 8.84
C ARG A 529 -9.88 5.69 9.85
N VAL A 530 -9.06 5.69 10.89
CA VAL A 530 -9.19 6.58 12.04
C VAL A 530 -7.87 7.34 12.18
N ALA A 531 -7.92 8.67 12.16
CA ALA A 531 -6.74 9.51 12.33
C ALA A 531 -6.25 9.47 13.79
N ALA A 532 -4.98 9.79 14.03
CA ALA A 532 -4.49 9.95 15.40
C ALA A 532 -5.30 11.03 16.13
N GLY A 533 -5.76 10.72 17.35
CA GLY A 533 -6.62 11.60 18.14
C GLY A 533 -8.11 11.57 17.76
N GLU A 534 -8.52 10.83 16.72
CA GLU A 534 -9.94 10.73 16.35
C GLU A 534 -10.69 9.73 17.27
N THR A 535 -11.86 10.14 17.74
CA THR A 535 -12.70 9.36 18.66
C THR A 535 -13.66 8.44 17.89
N ILE A 536 -13.70 7.15 18.24
CA ILE A 536 -14.62 6.16 17.64
C ILE A 536 -15.85 5.86 18.51
N LEU A 537 -15.76 6.11 19.81
CA LEU A 537 -16.83 5.93 20.79
C LEU A 537 -16.75 7.06 21.80
N ASN A 538 -17.86 7.73 22.13
CA ASN A 538 -17.89 8.66 23.27
C ASN A 538 -18.57 8.01 24.47
N GLU A 539 -18.08 8.33 25.66
CA GLU A 539 -18.76 8.01 26.91
C GLU A 539 -20.18 8.58 26.91
N GLY A 540 -21.15 7.77 27.36
CA GLY A 540 -22.55 8.15 27.45
C GLY A 540 -23.37 7.98 26.17
N ASP A 541 -22.72 7.69 25.03
CA ASP A 541 -23.42 7.43 23.76
C ASP A 541 -24.33 6.20 23.87
N GLU A 542 -25.47 6.26 23.18
CA GLU A 542 -26.37 5.12 22.97
C GLU A 542 -25.92 4.39 21.70
N GLY A 543 -25.18 3.30 21.84
CA GLY A 543 -24.68 2.51 20.72
C GLY A 543 -24.29 1.10 21.15
N GLN A 544 -24.56 0.12 20.29
CA GLN A 544 -24.31 -1.29 20.56
C GLN A 544 -23.31 -1.93 19.58
N ASP A 545 -22.79 -1.16 18.64
CA ASP A 545 -21.82 -1.65 17.67
C ASP A 545 -20.49 -2.04 18.32
N ILE A 546 -19.79 -2.96 17.66
CA ILE A 546 -18.47 -3.43 18.07
C ILE A 546 -17.40 -2.92 17.11
N TYR A 547 -16.23 -2.68 17.64
CA TYR A 547 -15.08 -2.18 16.89
C TYR A 547 -13.89 -3.09 17.16
N VAL A 548 -13.33 -3.68 16.11
CA VAL A 548 -12.14 -4.53 16.17
C VAL A 548 -10.95 -3.77 15.60
N ILE A 549 -9.88 -3.62 16.37
CA ILE A 549 -8.70 -2.89 15.94
C ILE A 549 -7.90 -3.80 15.00
N ARG A 550 -7.86 -3.44 13.71
CA ARG A 550 -7.17 -4.20 12.67
C ARG A 550 -5.70 -3.82 12.56
N LEU A 551 -5.44 -2.52 12.59
CA LEU A 551 -4.10 -1.94 12.52
C LEU A 551 -4.06 -0.67 13.38
N GLY A 552 -2.92 -0.40 13.99
CA GLY A 552 -2.75 0.75 14.88
C GLY A 552 -3.19 0.44 16.31
N SER A 553 -3.68 1.45 17.03
CA SER A 553 -4.05 1.32 18.43
C SER A 553 -4.98 2.40 18.96
N MET A 554 -5.66 2.08 20.05
CA MET A 554 -6.63 2.95 20.71
C MET A 554 -6.29 3.14 22.19
N VAL A 555 -6.79 4.24 22.74
CA VAL A 555 -6.77 4.57 24.15
C VAL A 555 -8.22 4.69 24.64
N VAL A 556 -8.48 4.15 25.82
CA VAL A 556 -9.78 4.23 26.50
C VAL A 556 -9.67 5.24 27.61
N GLU A 557 -10.59 6.19 27.66
CA GLU A 557 -10.60 7.30 28.62
C GLU A 557 -12.00 7.50 29.20
N LYS A 558 -12.07 7.95 30.45
CA LYS A 558 -13.33 8.32 31.12
C LYS A 558 -13.25 9.74 31.66
N SER A 559 -14.34 10.50 31.56
CA SER A 559 -14.39 11.87 32.08
C SER A 559 -14.67 11.86 33.58
N ILE A 560 -13.71 12.33 34.38
CA ILE A 560 -13.85 12.43 35.84
C ILE A 560 -13.50 13.85 36.26
N GLY A 561 -14.43 14.52 36.94
CA GLY A 561 -14.23 15.91 37.37
C GLY A 561 -14.03 16.90 36.21
N GLY A 562 -14.44 16.55 34.98
CA GLY A 562 -14.23 17.36 33.77
C GLY A 562 -12.89 17.12 33.07
N HIS A 563 -12.05 16.21 33.57
CA HIS A 563 -10.78 15.83 32.96
C HIS A 563 -10.84 14.42 32.35
N PRO A 564 -10.24 14.20 31.17
CA PRO A 564 -10.13 12.85 30.59
C PRO A 564 -9.10 12.03 31.36
N VAL A 565 -9.54 10.93 31.94
CA VAL A 565 -8.70 9.98 32.68
C VAL A 565 -8.44 8.75 31.84
N PHE A 566 -7.18 8.45 31.57
CA PHE A 566 -6.77 7.27 30.83
C PHE A 566 -7.03 5.98 31.62
N LEU A 567 -7.74 5.03 31.02
CA LEU A 567 -8.15 3.76 31.62
C LEU A 567 -7.33 2.58 31.10
N SER A 568 -7.21 2.44 29.78
CA SER A 568 -6.50 1.32 29.16
C SER A 568 -6.05 1.60 27.74
N TYR A 569 -5.02 0.86 27.32
CA TYR A 569 -4.50 0.86 25.96
C TYR A 569 -4.95 -0.39 25.22
N LEU A 570 -5.26 -0.26 23.94
CA LEU A 570 -5.81 -1.33 23.11
C LEU A 570 -5.01 -1.47 21.81
N PRO A 571 -4.16 -2.51 21.68
CA PRO A 571 -3.42 -2.78 20.45
C PRO A 571 -4.29 -3.44 19.38
N ALA A 572 -3.76 -3.51 18.16
CA ALA A 572 -4.31 -4.34 17.09
C ALA A 572 -4.58 -5.79 17.55
N GLY A 573 -5.74 -6.33 17.17
CA GLY A 573 -6.25 -7.59 17.68
C GLY A 573 -7.17 -7.46 18.90
N SER A 574 -7.29 -6.27 19.50
CA SER A 574 -8.28 -5.99 20.55
C SER A 574 -9.63 -5.58 19.94
N TYR A 575 -10.70 -5.70 20.73
CA TYR A 575 -12.03 -5.20 20.38
C TYR A 575 -12.64 -4.38 21.53
N VAL A 576 -13.57 -3.48 21.17
CA VAL A 576 -14.31 -2.61 22.10
C VAL A 576 -15.78 -2.48 21.72
N GLY A 577 -16.58 -2.03 22.68
CA GLY A 577 -18.00 -1.78 22.54
C GLY A 577 -18.87 -2.94 23.02
N GLU A 578 -18.25 -4.05 23.42
CA GLU A 578 -18.88 -5.28 23.86
C GLU A 578 -19.76 -5.10 25.11
N MET A 579 -19.37 -4.21 26.04
CA MET A 579 -20.10 -4.00 27.29
C MET A 579 -21.53 -3.49 27.03
N ALA A 580 -21.68 -2.47 26.18
CA ALA A 580 -22.98 -1.90 25.85
C ALA A 580 -23.87 -2.87 25.06
N LEU A 581 -23.26 -3.81 24.34
CA LEU A 581 -23.99 -4.86 23.62
C LEU A 581 -24.49 -5.97 24.55
N ILE A 582 -23.64 -6.43 25.47
CA ILE A 582 -23.88 -7.60 26.32
C ILE A 582 -24.69 -7.24 27.58
N ASP A 583 -24.27 -6.20 28.31
CA ASP A 583 -24.91 -5.79 29.56
C ASP A 583 -26.04 -4.77 29.34
N GLY A 584 -26.10 -4.19 28.13
CA GLY A 584 -26.99 -3.08 27.81
C GLY A 584 -26.50 -1.75 28.41
N GLY A 585 -27.28 -0.69 28.23
CA GLY A 585 -26.95 0.66 28.70
C GLY A 585 -26.12 1.48 27.72
N ARG A 586 -25.49 2.54 28.23
CA ARG A 586 -24.70 3.52 27.46
C ARG A 586 -23.22 3.12 27.42
N ARG A 587 -22.48 3.69 26.46
CA ARG A 587 -21.01 3.54 26.42
C ARG A 587 -20.40 4.02 27.74
N THR A 588 -19.55 3.19 28.34
CA THR A 588 -18.97 3.42 29.68
C THR A 588 -17.72 4.29 29.66
N ALA A 589 -17.10 4.47 28.50
CA ALA A 589 -15.87 5.21 28.30
C ALA A 589 -15.76 5.71 26.85
N THR A 590 -14.95 6.74 26.65
CA THR A 590 -14.53 7.26 25.36
C THR A 590 -13.37 6.42 24.81
N VAL A 591 -13.37 6.12 23.52
CA VAL A 591 -12.27 5.40 22.84
C VAL A 591 -11.76 6.22 21.67
N ARG A 592 -10.45 6.50 21.68
CA ARG A 592 -9.78 7.37 20.71
C ARG A 592 -8.54 6.69 20.13
N ALA A 593 -8.22 6.96 18.88
CA ALA A 593 -7.01 6.45 18.25
C ALA A 593 -5.75 7.11 18.82
N ALA A 594 -4.79 6.30 19.27
CA ALA A 594 -3.48 6.80 19.72
C ALA A 594 -2.59 7.20 18.54
N ILE A 595 -2.73 6.47 17.43
CA ILE A 595 -2.03 6.66 16.16
C ILE A 595 -3.01 6.43 15.01
N LYS A 596 -2.61 6.78 13.78
CA LYS A 596 -3.35 6.40 12.57
C LYS A 596 -3.67 4.89 12.58
N SER A 597 -4.95 4.54 12.52
CA SER A 597 -5.44 3.18 12.76
C SER A 597 -6.48 2.75 11.73
N GLU A 598 -6.62 1.43 11.55
CA GLU A 598 -7.74 0.81 10.83
C GLU A 598 -8.58 -0.02 11.80
N VAL A 599 -9.90 0.18 11.77
CA VAL A 599 -10.85 -0.46 12.68
C VAL A 599 -11.94 -1.11 11.86
N ILE A 600 -12.24 -2.38 12.15
CA ILE A 600 -13.41 -3.06 11.61
C ILE A 600 -14.59 -2.68 12.50
N HIS A 601 -15.52 -1.91 11.96
CA HIS A 601 -16.81 -1.65 12.58
C HIS A 601 -17.76 -2.81 12.25
N ILE A 602 -18.38 -3.34 13.28
CA ILE A 602 -19.26 -4.50 13.27
C ILE A 602 -20.62 -4.05 13.79
N ASP A 603 -21.67 -4.37 13.02
CA ASP A 603 -23.05 -4.17 13.44
C ASP A 603 -23.35 -4.97 14.72
N GLY A 604 -23.80 -4.26 15.76
CA GLY A 604 -24.06 -4.87 17.07
C GLY A 604 -25.16 -5.93 17.03
N ALA A 605 -26.21 -5.72 16.22
CA ALA A 605 -27.34 -6.65 16.14
C ALA A 605 -26.93 -7.96 15.46
N ALA A 606 -26.15 -7.89 14.37
CA ALA A 606 -25.57 -9.05 13.71
C ALA A 606 -24.68 -9.85 14.67
N PHE A 607 -23.79 -9.17 15.42
CA PHE A 607 -22.90 -9.86 16.36
C PHE A 607 -23.64 -10.46 17.55
N LYS A 608 -24.70 -9.81 18.05
CA LYS A 608 -25.53 -10.33 19.13
C LYS A 608 -26.16 -11.67 18.78
N LYS A 609 -26.66 -11.83 17.55
CA LYS A 609 -27.20 -13.13 17.07
C LYS A 609 -26.15 -14.24 17.16
N VAL A 610 -24.89 -13.92 16.85
CA VAL A 610 -23.78 -14.89 16.97
C VAL A 610 -23.52 -15.24 18.45
N LEU A 611 -23.51 -14.25 19.34
CA LEU A 611 -23.37 -14.50 20.79
C LEU A 611 -24.50 -15.36 21.34
N ASP A 612 -25.74 -15.10 20.94
CA ASP A 612 -26.92 -15.85 21.37
C ASP A 612 -26.89 -17.31 20.85
N ALA A 613 -26.37 -17.53 19.64
CA ALA A 613 -26.22 -18.86 19.05
C ALA A 613 -25.05 -19.67 19.65
N HIS A 614 -24.03 -19.01 20.19
CA HIS A 614 -22.81 -19.65 20.70
C HIS A 614 -22.53 -19.28 22.17
N PRO A 615 -23.17 -19.95 23.15
CA PRO A 615 -23.04 -19.61 24.57
C PRO A 615 -21.60 -19.62 25.13
N LYS A 616 -20.73 -20.49 24.61
CA LYS A 616 -19.30 -20.54 24.99
C LYS A 616 -18.55 -19.26 24.62
N LEU A 617 -18.92 -18.65 23.48
CA LEU A 617 -18.35 -17.38 23.05
C LEU A 617 -18.80 -16.25 23.99
N LEU A 618 -20.08 -16.23 24.34
CA LEU A 618 -20.63 -15.24 25.27
C LEU A 618 -19.97 -15.35 26.66
N GLU A 619 -19.74 -16.55 27.17
CA GLU A 619 -19.04 -16.77 28.45
C GLU A 619 -17.61 -16.22 28.41
N ARG A 620 -16.88 -16.48 27.31
CA ARG A 620 -15.54 -15.93 27.10
C ARG A 620 -15.56 -14.39 27.03
N ALA A 621 -16.48 -13.82 26.26
CA ALA A 621 -16.62 -12.36 26.13
C ALA A 621 -16.92 -11.71 27.50
N ARG A 622 -17.79 -12.31 28.31
CA ARG A 622 -18.05 -11.85 29.69
C ARG A 622 -16.83 -11.93 30.59
N LYS A 623 -16.02 -12.97 30.45
CA LYS A 623 -14.75 -13.10 31.20
C LYS A 623 -13.75 -12.01 30.82
N ASP A 624 -13.63 -11.70 29.53
CA ASP A 624 -12.76 -10.62 29.05
C ASP A 624 -13.26 -9.26 29.59
N MET A 625 -14.59 -9.03 29.62
CA MET A 625 -15.22 -7.82 30.17
C MET A 625 -14.98 -7.61 31.67
N GLU A 626 -14.95 -8.68 32.47
CA GLU A 626 -14.82 -8.56 33.92
C GLU A 626 -13.55 -7.82 34.34
N SER A 627 -12.44 -8.04 33.63
CA SER A 627 -11.18 -7.31 33.86
C SER A 627 -11.33 -5.79 33.65
N ARG A 628 -12.05 -5.38 32.60
CA ARG A 628 -12.33 -3.98 32.28
C ARG A 628 -13.29 -3.35 33.29
N ARG A 629 -14.28 -4.13 33.74
CA ARG A 629 -15.24 -3.70 34.76
C ARG A 629 -14.57 -3.39 36.08
N GLN A 630 -13.64 -4.22 36.53
CA GLN A 630 -12.90 -4.01 37.77
C GLN A 630 -12.07 -2.73 37.72
N ILE A 631 -11.40 -2.45 36.59
CA ILE A 631 -10.65 -1.20 36.40
C ILE A 631 -11.59 0.00 36.44
N ASN A 632 -12.70 -0.03 35.72
CA ASN A 632 -13.68 1.07 35.71
C ASN A 632 -14.25 1.34 37.10
N ALA A 633 -14.61 0.27 37.84
CA ALA A 633 -15.15 0.39 39.18
C ALA A 633 -14.11 0.92 40.18
N PHE A 634 -12.86 0.49 40.08
CA PHE A 634 -11.76 0.99 40.91
C PHE A 634 -11.56 2.49 40.71
N ILE A 635 -11.46 2.94 39.46
CA ILE A 635 -11.26 4.36 39.13
C ILE A 635 -12.45 5.21 39.59
N GLU A 636 -13.68 4.70 39.47
CA GLU A 636 -14.88 5.40 39.92
C GLU A 636 -14.99 5.48 41.45
N SER A 637 -14.53 4.44 42.16
CA SER A 637 -14.53 4.41 43.63
C SER A 637 -13.59 5.43 44.27
N GLN A 638 -12.58 5.90 43.54
CA GLN A 638 -11.60 6.86 44.04
C GLN A 638 -11.93 8.31 43.64
N LYS A 639 -13.03 8.56 42.92
CA LYS A 639 -13.45 9.86 42.34
C LYS A 639 -13.36 11.07 43.30
N ASP A 640 -13.62 10.85 44.59
CA ASP A 640 -13.65 11.91 45.61
C ASP A 640 -12.29 12.16 46.28
N SER A 641 -11.30 11.29 46.10
CA SER A 641 -9.94 11.39 46.67
C SER A 641 -8.94 12.11 45.75
N PHE A 642 -9.39 12.60 44.59
CA PHE A 642 -8.54 12.94 43.46
C PHE A 642 -8.47 14.44 43.17
N GLU A 643 -7.71 15.19 43.97
CA GLU A 643 -7.14 16.48 43.54
C GLU A 643 -5.61 16.32 43.44
N GLY A 644 -5.09 16.25 42.22
CA GLY A 644 -3.65 16.24 41.90
C GLY A 644 -3.11 14.92 41.33
N ALA A 645 -3.39 13.78 41.97
CA ALA A 645 -2.80 12.49 41.57
C ALA A 645 -3.26 12.04 40.16
N VAL A 646 -4.57 12.08 39.86
CA VAL A 646 -5.14 11.64 38.57
C VAL A 646 -4.64 12.47 37.38
N ASP A 647 -4.38 13.76 37.61
CA ASP A 647 -3.80 14.64 36.59
C ASP A 647 -2.37 14.21 36.28
N MET A 648 -1.57 13.86 37.30
CA MET A 648 -0.23 13.27 37.11
C MET A 648 -0.29 11.90 36.42
N TYR A 649 -1.20 11.01 36.81
CA TYR A 649 -1.40 9.70 36.17
C TYR A 649 -1.74 9.84 34.68
N SER A 650 -2.72 10.69 34.36
CA SER A 650 -3.20 10.88 32.99
C SER A 650 -2.15 11.58 32.14
N LYS A 651 -1.45 12.59 32.66
CA LYS A 651 -0.33 13.23 31.97
C LYS A 651 0.85 12.28 31.75
N THR A 652 1.13 11.39 32.70
CA THR A 652 2.19 10.38 32.55
C THR A 652 1.81 9.34 31.51
N ALA A 653 0.57 8.84 31.52
CA ALA A 653 0.09 7.91 30.50
C ALA A 653 0.10 8.56 29.10
N GLN A 654 -0.38 9.80 28.98
CA GLN A 654 -0.34 10.57 27.75
C GLN A 654 1.10 10.77 27.27
N PHE A 655 2.02 11.12 28.16
CA PHE A 655 3.43 11.23 27.83
C PHE A 655 3.99 9.91 27.26
N LEU A 656 3.69 8.76 27.88
CA LEU A 656 4.16 7.46 27.37
C LEU A 656 3.57 7.18 25.97
N ILE A 657 2.31 7.51 25.73
CA ILE A 657 1.65 7.39 24.42
C ILE A 657 2.30 8.30 23.38
N ASP A 658 2.47 9.59 23.70
CA ASP A 658 3.09 10.61 22.82
C ASP A 658 4.53 10.25 22.47
N LYS A 659 5.23 9.59 23.39
CA LYS A 659 6.57 9.10 23.10
C LYS A 659 6.55 7.88 22.19
N GLY A 660 5.41 7.27 21.89
CA GLY A 660 5.26 6.11 21.00
C GLY A 660 5.41 4.78 21.72
N LEU A 661 5.11 4.73 23.02
CA LEU A 661 5.05 3.47 23.76
C LEU A 661 3.75 2.72 23.53
N GLY A 662 2.73 3.34 22.91
CA GLY A 662 1.53 2.62 22.47
C GLY A 662 1.93 1.44 21.59
N GLU A 663 2.71 1.67 20.53
CA GLU A 663 3.12 0.58 19.63
C GLU A 663 4.16 -0.38 20.23
N ALA A 664 4.72 -0.12 21.42
CA ALA A 664 5.74 -0.97 22.03
C ALA A 664 5.14 -2.32 22.44
N THR A 665 5.88 -3.43 22.32
CA THR A 665 5.52 -4.64 23.09
C THR A 665 6.32 -4.75 24.38
N ASP A 666 7.52 -4.18 24.37
CA ASP A 666 8.44 -4.17 25.50
C ASP A 666 9.31 -2.91 25.39
N ALA A 667 9.13 -1.98 26.32
CA ALA A 667 9.91 -0.75 26.40
C ALA A 667 10.75 -0.75 27.68
N LEU A 668 11.96 -0.21 27.59
CA LEU A 668 12.78 0.08 28.76
C LEU A 668 12.32 1.43 29.34
N LEU A 669 12.01 1.44 30.64
CA LEU A 669 11.77 2.65 31.44
C LEU A 669 12.80 2.71 32.57
N ILE A 670 13.11 3.92 33.02
CA ILE A 670 13.98 4.15 34.18
C ILE A 670 13.24 5.04 35.17
N ASP A 671 13.09 4.56 36.40
CA ASP A 671 12.60 5.38 37.51
C ASP A 671 13.74 6.26 38.06
N GLU A 672 13.63 7.56 37.83
CA GLU A 672 14.62 8.55 38.25
C GLU A 672 14.69 8.70 39.77
N THR A 673 13.65 8.31 40.53
CA THR A 673 13.70 8.34 42.00
C THR A 673 14.62 7.26 42.57
N LEU A 674 14.76 6.14 41.86
CA LEU A 674 15.62 5.02 42.23
C LEU A 674 16.96 5.05 41.48
N CYS A 675 17.06 5.78 40.37
CA CYS A 675 18.24 5.80 39.53
C CYS A 675 19.36 6.64 40.16
N VAL A 676 20.49 6.00 40.46
CA VAL A 676 21.68 6.67 41.00
C VAL A 676 22.70 7.09 39.92
N GLY A 677 22.33 7.01 38.64
CA GLY A 677 23.20 7.46 37.53
C GLY A 677 24.53 6.69 37.38
N CYS A 678 24.60 5.42 37.81
CA CYS A 678 25.85 4.64 37.81
C CYS A 678 26.29 4.08 36.43
N ASP A 679 25.44 4.20 35.41
CA ASP A 679 25.61 3.67 34.04
C ASP A 679 25.80 2.16 33.93
N ASN A 680 25.50 1.39 34.98
CA ASN A 680 25.64 -0.07 34.94
C ASN A 680 24.75 -0.72 33.88
N CYS A 681 23.58 -0.14 33.59
CA CYS A 681 22.66 -0.64 32.56
C CYS A 681 23.27 -0.56 31.15
N GLU A 682 24.00 0.51 30.82
CA GLU A 682 24.71 0.67 29.55
C GLU A 682 25.99 -0.16 29.51
N LYS A 683 26.79 -0.13 30.58
CA LYS A 683 28.04 -0.91 30.67
C LYS A 683 27.77 -2.40 30.50
N ALA A 684 26.78 -2.94 31.20
CA ALA A 684 26.38 -4.34 31.07
C ALA A 684 25.78 -4.67 29.70
N CYS A 685 25.08 -3.72 29.07
CA CYS A 685 24.57 -3.89 27.70
C CYS A 685 25.74 -4.03 26.72
N ALA A 686 26.73 -3.12 26.79
CA ALA A 686 27.91 -3.18 25.96
C ALA A 686 28.71 -4.47 26.18
N ASP A 687 28.97 -4.85 27.44
CA ASP A 687 29.72 -6.07 27.75
C ASP A 687 29.01 -7.35 27.27
N SER A 688 27.68 -7.36 27.28
CA SER A 688 26.86 -8.46 26.74
C SER A 688 26.82 -8.51 25.21
N HIS A 689 27.18 -7.41 24.54
CA HIS A 689 27.05 -7.23 23.09
C HIS A 689 28.35 -6.72 22.47
N GLU A 690 29.44 -7.46 22.71
CA GLU A 690 30.73 -7.31 22.04
C GLU A 690 31.40 -5.93 22.25
N GLY A 691 30.96 -5.17 23.25
CA GLY A 691 31.49 -3.85 23.59
C GLY A 691 30.77 -2.67 22.95
N LEU A 692 29.59 -2.88 22.34
CA LEU A 692 28.71 -1.80 21.87
C LEU A 692 27.39 -1.80 22.64
N SER A 693 27.09 -0.69 23.30
CA SER A 693 25.80 -0.57 23.97
C SER A 693 24.68 -0.49 22.93
N ARG A 694 23.54 -1.11 23.24
CA ARG A 694 22.31 -1.06 22.42
C ARG A 694 21.23 -0.17 23.06
N LEU A 695 21.67 0.63 24.02
CA LEU A 695 20.92 1.53 24.89
C LEU A 695 21.72 2.82 25.03
N ASN A 696 21.03 3.95 25.11
CA ASN A 696 21.58 5.19 25.65
C ASN A 696 20.65 5.66 26.78
N ARG A 697 21.15 5.67 28.02
CA ARG A 697 20.42 5.99 29.25
C ARG A 697 20.14 7.48 29.37
N GLU A 698 21.04 8.34 28.88
CA GLU A 698 20.89 9.79 29.00
C GLU A 698 20.04 10.39 27.89
N ALA A 699 20.11 9.79 26.69
CA ALA A 699 19.29 10.22 25.57
C ALA A 699 17.85 9.74 25.75
N GLY A 700 16.90 10.64 25.58
CA GLY A 700 15.49 10.32 25.75
C GLY A 700 14.74 11.52 26.30
N THR A 701 13.56 11.27 26.84
CA THR A 701 12.75 12.29 27.49
C THR A 701 12.31 11.77 28.85
N SER A 702 12.27 12.66 29.83
CA SER A 702 11.73 12.39 31.16
C SER A 702 10.42 13.12 31.36
N PHE A 703 9.50 12.52 32.12
CA PHE A 703 8.30 13.16 32.62
C PHE A 703 7.99 12.60 34.01
N ALA A 704 7.68 13.48 34.96
CA ALA A 704 7.61 13.14 36.39
C ALA A 704 8.90 12.41 36.84
N ASN A 705 8.79 11.20 37.40
CA ASN A 705 9.91 10.36 37.78
C ASN A 705 10.31 9.32 36.71
N LEU A 706 9.66 9.30 35.54
CA LEU A 706 9.92 8.28 34.52
C LEU A 706 10.75 8.84 33.38
N HIS A 707 11.88 8.19 33.11
CA HIS A 707 12.72 8.42 31.95
C HIS A 707 12.50 7.33 30.90
N VAL A 708 12.26 7.74 29.65
CA VAL A 708 12.19 6.85 28.48
C VAL A 708 13.53 6.96 27.73
N PRO A 709 14.49 6.06 27.99
CA PRO A 709 15.78 6.09 27.33
C PRO A 709 15.69 5.69 25.85
N THR A 710 16.72 6.04 25.08
CA THR A 710 16.85 5.63 23.68
C THR A 710 17.23 4.15 23.62
N SER A 711 16.21 3.29 23.53
CA SER A 711 16.34 1.85 23.33
C SER A 711 15.20 1.33 22.48
N CYS A 712 15.41 0.18 21.85
CA CYS A 712 14.35 -0.42 21.03
C CYS A 712 13.15 -0.82 21.89
N ARG A 713 11.96 -0.52 21.36
CA ARG A 713 10.65 -0.77 21.99
C ARG A 713 9.97 -2.07 21.54
N HIS A 714 10.67 -2.83 20.69
CA HIS A 714 10.19 -4.10 20.14
C HIS A 714 8.75 -3.98 19.62
N CYS A 715 8.48 -2.98 18.79
CA CYS A 715 7.11 -2.57 18.45
C CYS A 715 6.26 -3.73 17.94
N GLU A 716 4.96 -3.74 18.24
CA GLU A 716 4.00 -4.72 17.75
C GLU A 716 3.96 -4.76 16.22
N HIS A 717 4.15 -3.58 15.61
CA HIS A 717 4.38 -3.38 14.19
C HIS A 717 5.81 -2.81 13.98
N PRO A 718 6.84 -3.66 13.80
CA PRO A 718 8.21 -3.18 13.68
C PRO A 718 8.47 -2.46 12.35
N HIS A 719 8.40 -1.13 12.36
CA HIS A 719 8.70 -0.29 11.18
C HIS A 719 10.06 -0.62 10.54
N CYS A 720 11.05 -0.93 11.37
CA CYS A 720 12.39 -1.30 10.94
C CYS A 720 12.47 -2.58 10.09
N MET A 721 11.45 -3.45 10.15
CA MET A 721 11.42 -4.72 9.42
C MET A 721 10.84 -4.57 8.01
N ALA A 722 10.03 -3.54 7.76
CA ALA A 722 9.25 -3.38 6.53
C ALA A 722 10.12 -3.43 5.26
N ASP A 723 11.29 -2.77 5.28
CA ASP A 723 12.14 -2.60 4.11
C ASP A 723 13.57 -3.16 4.32
N CYS A 724 13.72 -4.32 4.97
CA CYS A 724 15.03 -4.96 5.11
C CYS A 724 15.34 -5.84 3.88
N PRO A 725 16.20 -5.41 2.92
CA PRO A 725 16.41 -6.17 1.69
C PRO A 725 16.92 -7.60 1.90
N PRO A 726 17.89 -7.87 2.81
CA PRO A 726 18.33 -9.24 3.08
C PRO A 726 17.46 -9.95 4.13
N ASN A 727 16.33 -9.34 4.54
CA ASN A 727 15.45 -9.82 5.60
C ASN A 727 16.20 -10.19 6.90
N ALA A 728 17.13 -9.31 7.31
CA ALA A 728 17.98 -9.53 8.47
C ALA A 728 17.29 -9.23 9.80
N ILE A 729 16.23 -8.43 9.80
CA ILE A 729 15.46 -8.11 11.00
C ILE A 729 14.31 -9.11 11.15
N LYS A 730 14.21 -9.75 12.32
CA LYS A 730 13.24 -10.79 12.61
C LYS A 730 12.55 -10.54 13.95
N ARG A 731 11.33 -11.06 14.11
CA ARG A 731 10.63 -11.10 15.39
C ARG A 731 10.66 -12.53 15.93
N GLY A 732 11.06 -12.70 17.18
CA GLY A 732 11.05 -14.00 17.86
C GLY A 732 9.69 -14.31 18.49
N PRO A 733 9.56 -15.51 19.08
CA PRO A 733 8.30 -16.00 19.64
C PRO A 733 7.83 -15.18 20.84
N ASP A 734 8.75 -14.54 21.57
CA ASP A 734 8.46 -13.73 22.76
C ASP A 734 8.22 -12.26 22.39
N GLY A 735 8.05 -11.95 21.10
CA GLY A 735 7.81 -10.61 20.59
C GLY A 735 9.08 -9.80 20.33
N GLU A 736 10.27 -10.34 20.63
CA GLU A 736 11.54 -9.63 20.50
C GLU A 736 11.90 -9.40 19.03
N VAL A 737 12.00 -8.14 18.63
CA VAL A 737 12.58 -7.78 17.32
C VAL A 737 14.11 -7.77 17.43
N PHE A 738 14.81 -8.56 16.62
CA PHE A 738 16.28 -8.69 16.61
C PHE A 738 16.84 -8.64 15.18
N ILE A 739 18.16 -8.41 15.06
CA ILE A 739 18.89 -8.41 13.78
C ILE A 739 19.80 -9.64 13.77
N ASN A 740 19.77 -10.43 12.70
CA ASN A 740 20.65 -11.58 12.52
C ASN A 740 21.88 -11.24 11.63
N GLU A 741 22.68 -12.25 11.34
CA GLU A 741 23.93 -12.12 10.59
C GLU A 741 23.75 -11.83 9.08
N THR A 742 22.53 -11.90 8.53
CA THR A 742 22.31 -11.57 7.10
C THR A 742 22.27 -10.06 6.83
N CYS A 743 22.51 -9.23 7.85
CA CYS A 743 22.54 -7.78 7.71
C CYS A 743 23.66 -7.33 6.76
N ILE A 744 23.32 -6.54 5.74
CA ILE A 744 24.27 -5.98 4.77
C ILE A 744 24.62 -4.51 5.05
N GLY A 745 24.10 -3.92 6.13
CA GLY A 745 24.42 -2.53 6.49
C GLY A 745 23.75 -1.43 5.65
N CYS A 746 22.70 -1.74 4.88
CA CYS A 746 22.05 -0.77 3.97
C CYS A 746 21.38 0.46 4.63
N GLY A 747 21.11 0.42 5.93
CA GLY A 747 20.54 1.56 6.67
C GLY A 747 19.02 1.76 6.56
N ASN A 748 18.28 1.00 5.75
CA ASN A 748 16.81 1.14 5.62
C ASN A 748 16.10 1.09 6.99
N CYS A 749 16.47 0.12 7.82
CA CYS A 749 15.91 -0.03 9.16
C CYS A 749 16.16 1.17 10.08
N GLN A 750 17.30 1.87 9.93
CA GLN A 750 17.62 3.07 10.69
C GLN A 750 16.68 4.22 10.31
N ARG A 751 16.44 4.43 9.01
CA ARG A 751 15.48 5.44 8.51
C ARG A 751 14.04 5.14 8.94
N ASN A 752 13.66 3.87 8.84
CA ASN A 752 12.29 3.47 9.14
C ASN A 752 11.99 3.46 10.65
N CYS A 753 12.99 3.58 11.53
CA CYS A 753 12.73 3.61 12.96
C CYS A 753 12.31 5.02 13.39
N PRO A 754 11.03 5.27 13.74
CA PRO A 754 10.58 6.60 14.14
C PRO A 754 11.20 7.07 15.47
N TYR A 755 11.80 6.15 16.22
CA TYR A 755 12.35 6.39 17.54
C TYR A 755 13.88 6.56 17.53
N GLY A 756 14.53 6.49 16.35
CA GLY A 756 15.97 6.70 16.22
C GLY A 756 16.84 5.68 16.96
N VAL A 757 16.31 4.49 17.28
CA VAL A 757 16.99 3.52 18.17
C VAL A 757 17.99 2.62 17.46
N ILE A 758 17.97 2.58 16.12
CA ILE A 758 18.85 1.74 15.30
C ILE A 758 20.03 2.57 14.84
N ARG A 759 21.24 2.05 15.02
CA ARG A 759 22.51 2.71 14.64
C ARG A 759 23.30 1.83 13.69
N LEU A 760 24.02 2.43 12.75
CA LEU A 760 25.00 1.73 11.92
C LEU A 760 26.40 1.87 12.52
N ASP A 761 26.99 0.78 13.00
CA ASP A 761 28.37 0.75 13.52
C ASP A 761 29.12 -0.48 12.99
N ALA A 762 30.44 -0.39 12.91
CA ALA A 762 31.29 -1.52 12.58
C ALA A 762 31.32 -2.51 13.75
N LYS A 763 31.54 -3.79 13.46
CA LYS A 763 31.65 -4.80 14.52
C LYS A 763 32.92 -4.52 15.35
N PRO A 764 32.80 -4.26 16.66
CA PRO A 764 33.95 -3.97 17.50
C PRO A 764 34.85 -5.21 17.58
N LEU A 765 36.17 -5.00 17.61
CA LEU A 765 37.11 -6.07 17.87
C LEU A 765 36.97 -6.57 19.32
N PRO A 766 37.19 -7.87 19.59
CA PRO A 766 37.07 -8.43 20.93
C PRO A 766 37.92 -7.67 21.95
N LYS A 767 37.32 -7.31 23.08
CA LYS A 767 38.06 -6.71 24.20
C LYS A 767 38.94 -7.75 24.90
N PRO A 768 40.06 -7.33 25.50
CA PRO A 768 40.78 -8.16 26.47
C PRO A 768 39.88 -8.56 27.63
N SER A 769 40.13 -9.72 28.23
CA SER A 769 39.33 -10.20 29.37
C SER A 769 39.42 -9.23 30.56
N LEU A 770 38.40 -9.26 31.43
CA LEU A 770 38.35 -8.42 32.65
C LEU A 770 39.63 -8.57 33.49
N MET A 771 40.16 -9.79 33.61
CA MET A 771 41.41 -10.05 34.33
C MET A 771 42.64 -9.46 33.63
N SER A 772 42.66 -9.48 32.29
CA SER A 772 43.74 -8.86 31.52
C SER A 772 43.78 -7.35 31.70
N TRP A 773 42.60 -6.71 31.73
CA TRP A 773 42.48 -5.29 32.02
C TRP A 773 42.85 -4.98 33.48
N LEU A 774 42.32 -5.72 34.45
CA LEU A 774 42.50 -5.45 35.88
C LEU A 774 43.96 -5.61 36.34
N PHE A 775 44.65 -6.64 35.87
CA PHE A 775 46.02 -6.94 36.32
C PHE A 775 47.12 -6.35 35.44
N PHE A 776 46.85 -6.07 34.16
CA PHE A 776 47.88 -5.63 33.21
C PHE A 776 47.56 -4.32 32.50
N GLY A 777 46.42 -3.69 32.77
CA GLY A 777 46.01 -2.44 32.13
C GLY A 777 45.81 -2.57 30.60
N ASN A 778 45.67 -3.79 30.09
CA ASN A 778 45.56 -4.05 28.66
C ASN A 778 44.14 -3.72 28.16
N GLY A 779 44.01 -2.63 27.41
CA GLY A 779 42.77 -2.24 26.72
C GLY A 779 41.82 -1.36 27.56
N PRO A 780 40.64 -1.02 27.00
CA PRO A 780 39.63 -0.22 27.68
C PRO A 780 38.93 -1.04 28.76
N GLY A 781 38.49 -0.38 29.83
CA GLY A 781 37.74 -1.02 30.91
C GLY A 781 36.36 -1.55 30.51
N PRO A 782 35.58 -2.05 31.50
CA PRO A 782 34.22 -2.53 31.29
C PRO A 782 33.32 -1.48 30.61
N GLY A 783 32.37 -1.94 29.78
CA GLY A 783 31.41 -1.08 29.07
C GLY A 783 31.74 -0.86 27.59
N GLU A 784 31.39 0.29 27.02
CA GLU A 784 31.68 0.59 25.62
C GLU A 784 33.11 1.13 25.45
N ALA A 785 33.86 0.63 24.46
CA ALA A 785 35.21 1.13 24.19
C ALA A 785 35.16 2.53 23.54
N PRO A 786 36.03 3.48 23.95
CA PRO A 786 36.11 4.79 23.30
C PRO A 786 36.33 4.65 21.79
N TYR A 787 35.60 5.45 20.99
CA TYR A 787 35.67 5.41 19.52
C TYR A 787 37.11 5.48 18.99
N LYS A 788 37.97 6.33 19.58
CA LYS A 788 39.40 6.45 19.21
C LYS A 788 40.17 5.13 19.35
N TRP A 789 39.89 4.36 20.40
CA TRP A 789 40.53 3.06 20.63
C TRP A 789 40.03 2.02 19.62
N ARG A 790 38.71 1.97 19.39
CA ARG A 790 38.09 1.07 18.39
C ARG A 790 38.65 1.32 17.00
N LYS A 791 38.71 2.60 16.58
CA LYS A 791 39.26 3.03 15.29
C LYS A 791 40.72 2.59 15.12
N LYS A 792 41.57 2.86 16.11
CA LYS A 792 42.99 2.47 16.07
C LYS A 792 43.20 0.95 15.95
N GLN A 793 42.39 0.16 16.66
CA GLN A 793 42.46 -1.31 16.59
C GLN A 793 41.96 -1.84 15.23
N ALA A 794 40.88 -1.27 14.69
CA ALA A 794 40.36 -1.66 13.37
C ALA A 794 41.36 -1.33 12.24
N GLU A 795 41.98 -0.14 12.29
CA GLU A 795 43.06 0.27 11.37
C GLU A 795 44.27 -0.68 11.48
N ALA A 796 44.68 -1.04 12.71
CA ALA A 796 45.78 -1.98 12.93
C ALA A 796 45.49 -3.40 12.42
N ALA A 797 44.22 -3.80 12.38
CA ALA A 797 43.78 -5.09 11.85
C ALA A 797 43.57 -5.10 10.32
N GLY A 798 43.70 -3.95 9.64
CA GLY A 798 43.50 -3.83 8.19
C GLY A 798 42.06 -4.09 7.74
N LEU A 799 41.07 -3.89 8.61
CA LEU A 799 39.67 -4.22 8.32
C LEU A 799 38.88 -2.96 7.95
N GLU A 800 38.54 -2.78 6.67
CA GLU A 800 37.37 -1.99 6.27
C GLU A 800 36.11 -2.82 6.57
N GLN A 801 35.61 -2.77 7.80
CA GLN A 801 34.39 -3.49 8.14
C GLN A 801 33.16 -2.73 7.64
N ALA A 802 32.26 -3.45 6.97
CA ALA A 802 30.93 -2.95 6.67
C ALA A 802 30.21 -2.58 7.99
N LYS A 803 29.63 -1.38 8.04
CA LYS A 803 28.79 -0.98 9.18
C LYS A 803 27.53 -1.82 9.19
N LEU A 804 27.22 -2.45 10.31
CA LEU A 804 26.01 -3.25 10.47
C LEU A 804 24.99 -2.49 11.32
N ALA A 805 23.72 -2.81 11.12
CA ALA A 805 22.66 -2.25 11.94
C ALA A 805 22.68 -2.88 13.33
N ILE A 806 22.61 -2.03 14.35
CA ILE A 806 22.69 -2.39 15.76
C ILE A 806 21.47 -1.81 16.46
N LYS A 807 20.78 -2.66 17.20
CA LYS A 807 19.65 -2.29 18.06
C LYS A 807 19.53 -3.29 19.20
N CYS A 808 18.79 -2.92 20.24
CA CYS A 808 18.45 -3.86 21.30
C CYS A 808 17.66 -5.06 20.75
N ASP A 809 18.01 -6.26 21.18
CA ASP A 809 17.39 -7.55 20.87
C ASP A 809 16.86 -8.27 22.13
N MET A 810 16.66 -7.53 23.22
CA MET A 810 16.30 -8.06 24.54
C MET A 810 17.31 -9.08 25.11
N CYS A 811 18.58 -8.98 24.70
CA CYS A 811 19.61 -9.95 25.08
C CYS A 811 19.21 -11.38 24.69
N LYS A 812 18.62 -11.54 23.50
CA LYS A 812 18.22 -12.83 22.94
C LYS A 812 19.37 -13.84 23.02
N GLY A 813 19.08 -15.02 23.57
CA GLY A 813 20.07 -16.10 23.75
C GLY A 813 20.92 -15.98 25.01
N ILE A 814 20.82 -14.90 25.79
CA ILE A 814 21.52 -14.74 27.07
C ILE A 814 20.63 -15.23 28.21
N LYS A 815 21.14 -16.19 28.99
CA LYS A 815 20.45 -16.74 30.17
C LYS A 815 20.21 -15.63 31.20
N GLY A 816 18.94 -15.41 31.58
CA GLY A 816 18.52 -14.40 32.55
C GLY A 816 17.91 -13.11 31.98
N GLY A 817 17.73 -13.00 30.66
CA GLY A 817 16.97 -11.89 30.02
C GLY A 817 17.78 -10.62 29.71
N PRO A 818 17.19 -9.41 29.79
CA PRO A 818 17.87 -8.15 29.50
C PRO A 818 18.96 -7.78 30.53
N ALA A 819 20.21 -7.64 30.09
CA ALA A 819 21.35 -7.29 30.95
C ALA A 819 21.21 -5.91 31.61
N CYS A 820 20.61 -4.94 30.90
CA CYS A 820 20.38 -3.60 31.40
C CYS A 820 19.51 -3.55 32.68
N VAL A 821 18.54 -4.46 32.79
CA VAL A 821 17.67 -4.59 33.96
C VAL A 821 18.40 -5.32 35.09
N ARG A 822 19.03 -6.47 34.79
CA ARG A 822 19.75 -7.26 35.80
C ARG A 822 20.91 -6.53 36.46
N ALA A 823 21.59 -5.66 35.72
CA ALA A 823 22.73 -4.91 36.21
C ALA A 823 22.33 -3.65 37.01
N CYS A 824 21.05 -3.32 37.08
CA CYS A 824 20.57 -2.18 37.84
C CYS A 824 20.58 -2.50 39.35
N PRO A 825 21.44 -1.84 40.16
CA PRO A 825 21.60 -2.19 41.57
C PRO A 825 20.39 -1.77 42.43
N THR A 826 19.63 -0.78 41.97
CA THR A 826 18.47 -0.22 42.69
C THR A 826 17.14 -0.71 42.14
N GLY A 827 17.14 -1.50 41.05
CA GLY A 827 15.91 -1.89 40.35
C GLY A 827 15.24 -0.78 39.53
N ALA A 828 15.87 0.39 39.39
CA ALA A 828 15.35 1.54 38.65
C ALA A 828 15.06 1.26 37.16
N ALA A 829 15.87 0.42 36.50
CA ALA A 829 15.70 0.11 35.08
C ALA A 829 14.80 -1.10 34.90
N ILE A 830 13.64 -0.91 34.25
CA ILE A 830 12.60 -1.93 34.11
C ILE A 830 12.15 -2.06 32.65
N ARG A 831 11.80 -3.29 32.27
CA ARG A 831 11.24 -3.63 30.95
C ARG A 831 9.76 -3.91 31.12
N VAL A 832 8.93 -3.17 30.38
CA VAL A 832 7.49 -3.13 30.62
C VAL A 832 6.72 -3.20 29.31
N SER A 833 5.65 -4.01 29.32
CA SER A 833 4.67 -4.08 28.24
C SER A 833 3.59 -3.01 28.43
N PRO A 834 2.86 -2.62 27.37
CA PRO A 834 1.84 -1.58 27.46
C PRO A 834 0.78 -1.77 28.53
N GLU A 835 0.31 -3.01 28.69
CA GLU A 835 -0.69 -3.40 29.68
C GLU A 835 -0.21 -3.13 31.12
N LYS A 836 1.11 -3.14 31.35
CA LYS A 836 1.71 -2.94 32.66
C LYS A 836 2.18 -1.51 32.91
N PHE A 837 2.14 -0.60 31.93
CA PHE A 837 2.56 0.79 32.16
C PHE A 837 1.81 1.45 33.32
N LEU A 838 0.51 1.16 33.44
CA LEU A 838 -0.33 1.69 34.51
C LEU A 838 -0.04 1.13 35.90
N THR A 839 0.52 -0.08 36.01
CA THR A 839 0.93 -0.63 37.32
C THR A 839 2.17 0.07 37.87
N PHE A 840 3.01 0.67 37.02
CA PHE A 840 4.21 1.39 37.46
C PHE A 840 3.94 2.86 37.76
N THR A 841 2.92 3.46 37.16
CA THR A 841 2.46 4.78 37.60
C THR A 841 1.78 4.71 38.97
N LYS A 842 1.20 3.55 39.34
CA LYS A 842 0.55 3.30 40.65
C LYS A 842 1.49 3.29 41.86
N LEU A 843 2.81 3.29 41.65
CA LEU A 843 3.82 3.09 42.69
C LEU A 843 4.03 4.28 43.65
N THR A 844 3.09 5.23 43.74
CA THR A 844 3.22 6.37 44.66
C THR A 844 2.46 6.22 45.98
N GLU A 845 1.61 5.21 46.20
CA GLU A 845 0.83 5.18 47.46
C GLU A 845 0.73 3.86 48.25
N ASP A 846 1.21 2.70 47.80
CA ASP A 846 1.09 1.49 48.64
C ASP A 846 2.35 0.60 48.60
N VAL A 847 3.28 0.85 49.52
CA VAL A 847 4.12 -0.19 50.14
C VAL A 847 4.25 0.13 51.63
N ASP A 848 3.30 -0.37 52.41
CA ASP A 848 3.47 -0.79 53.82
C ASP A 848 2.96 -2.23 53.97
#